data_AF-A0A0J9U330-F1
#
_entry.id   AF-A0A0J9U330-F1
#
_cell.length_a   1.000
_cell.length_b   1.000
_cell.length_c   1.000
_cell.angle_alpha   90.00
_cell.angle_beta   90.00
_cell.angle_gamma   90.00
#
_symmetry.space_group_name_H-M   'P 1'
#
loop_
_entity.id
_entity.type
_entity.pdbx_description
1 polymer ?
#
loop_
_entity_poly.entity_id
_entity_poly.type
_entity_poly.pdbx_seq_one_letter_code
_entity_poly.pdbx_strand_id
1 'polypeptide(L)'
;MDVEARSPLSRPGGHDEGQFDRELFSNNSITWKEKYEETKELLRSYNLFSDHLINYSVDFYFNKLGFNKFHFEETSPHLISKVVVCIITAKINEQYSSDKYFPTFEEKHDNVIFIITRVFANDNKTRLNYKMEKKIEEKYFHFSDMSKDCYRMKSFRSVHSVFDKEHTYEEPLRTYILELPTYSEDIISENETDLEKLMDVNFYSYIKGSKREKIYYELNKAVLYDLTGQFIQTHYYTTSVDTFSLTIAVKRSNVISSIFSLIGDCLNMHRCFSYSKYVEPLKNGVLLIILNVTVVTNSGEHDRGVQNAQQMLQVLEGKIHKIVKSLKTLCLFNDSKFIQLYVKRIFTAEECAYIFLIIKFITFFSTNSFSSYKKVEHALHLRNSADSSSGSSSSAILNDFYIIKEKLKSSKYTKEEILSCALSNVGTIKRLFANFERKMSRASRYGGASSDTPSDTPVDTPSDTPASTPSCHAANHAAHHAPPKGTKDIVDEIEDNRHKNILQYFLLFEKHAVKTNFFHTHKISFAVSFDGALLKDSIYDAEPYSVIMICGLHFVGFHIRFTRISRGGIRIVISNNMNSYMHNYNNLFDEAYNLAYTQNFKNKDIPEGGSKGILLLDADVCNDANTKYIKNLCFYSYVNSILDLLTDGRGDSTHSFGTGEGQLPCTSLHSSVQEKYNGAGALADSPAGRQPFSYANATAEEAVRQIMCGKRGGGAVEKREAINVGEAGESGE
;
A
#
# COMPACT_ATOMS: atom_id res chain seq x y z
N MET A 1 12.76 10.64 1.26
CA MET A 1 12.66 11.86 0.42
C MET A 1 11.67 11.52 -0.70
N ASP A 2 10.43 11.97 -0.56
CA ASP A 2 9.48 11.94 -1.67
C ASP A 2 9.56 13.30 -2.37
N VAL A 3 9.30 13.33 -3.66
CA VAL A 3 9.34 14.56 -4.47
C VAL A 3 8.12 15.38 -4.12
N GLU A 4 8.35 16.60 -3.62
CA GLU A 4 7.36 17.47 -2.97
C GLU A 4 5.95 17.35 -3.57
N ALA A 5 5.00 16.90 -2.76
CA ALA A 5 3.62 16.59 -3.14
C ALA A 5 2.74 17.83 -3.42
N ARG A 6 3.31 18.99 -3.76
CA ARG A 6 2.57 20.25 -3.90
C ARG A 6 3.27 21.19 -4.87
N SER A 7 2.66 21.47 -6.02
CA SER A 7 2.88 22.74 -6.73
C SER A 7 1.59 23.57 -6.68
N PRO A 8 1.58 24.75 -6.05
CA PRO A 8 0.47 25.68 -6.18
C PRO A 8 0.46 26.28 -7.60
N LEU A 9 -0.74 26.33 -8.19
CA LEU A 9 -1.03 26.82 -9.53
C LEU A 9 -0.51 28.26 -9.78
N SER A 10 0.36 28.42 -10.77
CA SER A 10 0.47 29.66 -11.56
C SER A 10 -0.56 29.61 -12.69
N ARG A 11 -1.32 30.70 -12.89
CA ARG A 11 -2.38 30.84 -13.92
C ARG A 11 -1.91 30.39 -15.31
N PRO A 12 -2.75 29.69 -16.11
CA PRO A 12 -2.41 29.32 -17.47
C PRO A 12 -2.57 30.55 -18.37
N GLY A 13 -1.45 31.01 -18.90
CA GLY A 13 -1.35 32.07 -19.89
C GLY A 13 -0.16 31.74 -20.78
N GLY A 14 -0.32 30.73 -21.63
CA GLY A 14 0.69 30.28 -22.57
C GLY A 14 0.09 29.22 -23.49
N HIS A 15 0.00 29.55 -24.77
CA HIS A 15 -0.42 28.65 -25.85
C HIS A 15 0.60 27.50 -26.01
N ASP A 16 0.53 26.50 -25.13
CA ASP A 16 1.09 25.15 -25.36
C ASP A 16 0.51 24.12 -24.38
N GLU A 17 -0.70 24.37 -23.89
CA GLU A 17 -1.45 23.38 -23.13
C GLU A 17 -2.24 22.55 -24.14
N GLY A 18 -1.94 21.26 -24.20
CA GLY A 18 -2.86 20.26 -24.75
C GLY A 18 -4.15 20.31 -23.94
N GLN A 19 -5.01 21.27 -24.30
CA GLN A 19 -6.40 21.36 -23.88
C GLN A 19 -7.04 20.02 -24.27
N PHE A 20 -7.14 19.13 -23.29
CA PHE A 20 -8.19 18.11 -23.28
C PHE A 20 -9.50 18.82 -22.93
N ASP A 21 -9.88 19.79 -23.77
CA ASP A 21 -11.28 20.13 -23.91
C ASP A 21 -11.97 18.86 -24.43
N ARG A 22 -13.26 18.73 -24.16
CA ARG A 22 -14.11 17.75 -24.84
C ARG A 22 -14.11 18.09 -26.34
N GLU A 23 -13.03 17.80 -27.06
CA GLU A 23 -13.03 17.83 -28.51
C GLU A 23 -14.17 16.93 -28.94
N LEU A 24 -15.09 17.48 -29.72
CA LEU A 24 -16.18 16.70 -30.26
C LEU A 24 -15.54 15.54 -31.03
N PHE A 25 -15.72 14.32 -30.53
CA PHE A 25 -15.31 13.06 -31.16
C PHE A 25 -15.87 12.87 -32.59
N SER A 26 -16.60 13.85 -33.11
CA SER A 26 -17.43 13.82 -34.31
C SER A 26 -16.67 13.94 -35.64
N ASN A 27 -15.34 14.05 -35.66
CA ASN A 27 -14.56 14.26 -36.90
C ASN A 27 -13.45 13.23 -37.16
N ASN A 28 -13.41 12.10 -36.44
CA ASN A 28 -12.36 11.09 -36.61
C ASN A 28 -12.31 10.47 -38.02
N SER A 29 -13.45 10.33 -38.70
CA SER A 29 -13.48 9.83 -40.09
C SER A 29 -12.82 10.79 -41.08
N ILE A 30 -12.73 12.09 -40.76
CA ILE A 30 -12.06 13.10 -41.57
C ILE A 30 -10.56 13.06 -41.29
N THR A 31 -10.18 13.02 -40.01
CA THR A 31 -8.78 12.96 -39.58
C THR A 31 -8.08 11.67 -40.07
N TRP A 32 -8.80 10.55 -40.07
CA TRP A 32 -8.28 9.22 -40.43
C TRP A 32 -8.91 8.70 -41.72
N LYS A 33 -9.04 9.56 -42.74
CA LYS A 33 -9.76 9.26 -43.98
C LYS A 33 -9.26 8.01 -44.69
N GLU A 34 -7.94 7.80 -44.78
CA GLU A 34 -7.36 6.59 -45.40
C GLU A 34 -7.77 5.32 -44.66
N LYS A 35 -7.57 5.27 -43.33
CA LYS A 35 -7.97 4.12 -42.51
C LYS A 35 -9.47 3.85 -42.58
N TYR A 36 -10.27 4.91 -42.64
CA TYR A 36 -11.72 4.85 -42.74
C TYR A 36 -12.18 4.20 -44.06
N GLU A 37 -11.62 4.61 -45.20
CA GLU A 37 -11.97 4.02 -46.51
C GLU A 37 -11.40 2.61 -46.68
N GLU A 38 -10.16 2.35 -46.27
CA GLU A 38 -9.55 1.01 -46.33
C GLU A 38 -10.35 -0.01 -45.50
N THR A 39 -10.84 0.41 -44.33
CA THR A 39 -11.70 -0.43 -43.48
C THR A 39 -13.00 -0.80 -44.20
N LYS A 40 -13.60 0.12 -44.97
CA LYS A 40 -14.81 -0.17 -45.76
C LYS A 40 -14.51 -1.15 -46.88
N GLU A 41 -13.40 -0.98 -47.59
CA GLU A 41 -12.98 -1.90 -48.65
C GLU A 41 -12.73 -3.32 -48.10
N LEU A 42 -12.07 -3.42 -46.95
CA LEU A 42 -11.87 -4.69 -46.26
C LEU A 42 -13.21 -5.34 -45.85
N LEU A 43 -14.15 -4.57 -45.29
CA LEU A 43 -15.47 -5.08 -44.93
C LEU A 43 -16.29 -5.52 -46.16
N ARG A 44 -16.19 -4.81 -47.29
CA ARG A 44 -16.79 -5.22 -48.56
C ARG A 44 -16.18 -6.53 -49.07
N SER A 45 -14.86 -6.69 -48.92
CA SER A 45 -14.16 -7.92 -49.34
C SER A 45 -14.67 -9.18 -48.63
N TYR A 46 -15.18 -9.03 -47.40
CA TYR A 46 -15.76 -10.16 -46.65
C TYR A 46 -17.09 -10.65 -47.23
N ASN A 47 -17.80 -9.85 -48.03
CA ASN A 47 -19.09 -10.19 -48.65
C ASN A 47 -20.17 -10.68 -47.64
N LEU A 48 -20.10 -10.24 -46.37
CA LEU A 48 -21.02 -10.66 -45.30
C LEU A 48 -22.18 -9.68 -45.06
N PHE A 49 -22.00 -8.40 -45.40
CA PHE A 49 -22.90 -7.32 -44.99
C PHE A 49 -23.26 -6.40 -46.15
N SER A 50 -24.42 -5.74 -46.08
CA SER A 50 -24.82 -4.74 -47.08
C SER A 50 -24.02 -3.45 -46.96
N ASP A 51 -23.81 -2.75 -48.07
CA ASP A 51 -23.07 -1.48 -48.10
C ASP A 51 -23.64 -0.43 -47.12
N HIS A 52 -24.97 -0.40 -46.95
CA HIS A 52 -25.62 0.51 -46.00
C HIS A 52 -25.19 0.19 -44.55
N LEU A 53 -25.19 -1.10 -44.17
CA LEU A 53 -24.81 -1.52 -42.82
C LEU A 53 -23.32 -1.30 -42.55
N ILE A 54 -22.46 -1.53 -43.55
CA ILE A 54 -21.03 -1.26 -43.48
C ILE A 54 -20.79 0.23 -43.22
N ASN A 55 -21.36 1.11 -44.06
CA ASN A 55 -21.18 2.56 -43.91
C ASN A 55 -21.66 3.07 -42.54
N TYR A 56 -22.84 2.62 -42.10
CA TYR A 56 -23.38 3.00 -40.79
C TYR A 56 -22.48 2.51 -39.64
N SER A 57 -21.97 1.28 -39.70
CA SER A 57 -21.20 0.68 -38.61
C SER A 57 -19.78 1.25 -38.51
N VAL A 58 -19.15 1.55 -39.65
CA VAL A 58 -17.84 2.21 -39.69
C VAL A 58 -17.97 3.66 -39.22
N ASP A 59 -19.00 4.39 -39.64
CA ASP A 59 -19.27 5.74 -39.12
C ASP A 59 -19.52 5.72 -37.59
N PHE A 60 -20.30 4.75 -37.12
CA PHE A 60 -20.52 4.56 -35.69
C PHE A 60 -19.20 4.31 -34.93
N TYR A 61 -18.29 3.51 -35.50
CA TYR A 61 -17.01 3.21 -34.86
C TYR A 61 -16.09 4.43 -34.76
N PHE A 62 -15.89 5.14 -35.88
CA PHE A 62 -14.97 6.27 -35.93
C PHE A 62 -15.52 7.49 -35.17
N ASN A 63 -16.80 7.83 -35.38
CA ASN A 63 -17.34 9.11 -34.95
C ASN A 63 -18.23 9.03 -33.70
N LYS A 64 -18.96 7.91 -33.48
CA LYS A 64 -19.96 7.82 -32.39
C LYS A 64 -19.43 7.16 -31.12
N LEU A 65 -18.59 6.13 -31.21
CA LEU A 65 -18.04 5.47 -30.01
C LEU A 65 -17.17 6.41 -29.16
N GLY A 66 -16.53 7.39 -29.79
CA GLY A 66 -15.68 8.35 -29.09
C GLY A 66 -14.38 7.74 -28.57
N PHE A 67 -13.66 7.01 -29.42
CA PHE A 67 -12.28 6.63 -29.14
C PHE A 67 -11.35 7.84 -29.30
N ASN A 68 -10.27 7.85 -28.51
CA ASN A 68 -9.23 8.88 -28.58
C ASN A 68 -8.41 8.73 -29.88
N LYS A 69 -7.87 9.84 -30.41
CA LYS A 69 -6.87 9.87 -31.49
C LYS A 69 -5.77 8.80 -31.35
N PHE A 70 -5.20 8.64 -30.14
CA PHE A 70 -4.13 7.66 -29.89
C PHE A 70 -4.57 6.21 -30.15
N HIS A 71 -5.86 5.89 -30.00
CA HIS A 71 -6.37 4.56 -30.35
C HIS A 71 -6.27 4.31 -31.87
N PHE A 72 -6.57 5.33 -32.68
CA PHE A 72 -6.50 5.21 -34.14
C PHE A 72 -5.08 5.25 -34.67
N GLU A 73 -4.13 5.88 -33.97
CA GLU A 73 -2.70 5.80 -34.32
C GLU A 73 -2.20 4.35 -34.24
N GLU A 74 -2.56 3.65 -33.16
CA GLU A 74 -2.03 2.34 -32.80
C GLU A 74 -2.80 1.17 -33.43
N THR A 75 -3.95 1.41 -34.07
CA THR A 75 -4.77 0.35 -34.67
C THR A 75 -4.67 0.32 -36.19
N SER A 76 -4.54 -0.88 -36.75
CA SER A 76 -4.53 -1.10 -38.20
C SER A 76 -5.95 -1.19 -38.76
N PRO A 77 -6.18 -0.83 -40.03
CA PRO A 77 -7.47 -0.98 -40.71
C PRO A 77 -8.03 -2.41 -40.66
N HIS A 78 -7.15 -3.42 -40.72
CA HIS A 78 -7.51 -4.83 -40.60
C HIS A 78 -8.03 -5.22 -39.20
N LEU A 79 -7.42 -4.68 -38.13
CA LEU A 79 -7.95 -4.89 -36.78
C LEU A 79 -9.29 -4.16 -36.60
N ILE A 80 -9.39 -2.93 -37.11
CA ILE A 80 -10.62 -2.14 -37.05
C ILE A 80 -11.76 -2.87 -37.76
N SER A 81 -11.55 -3.41 -38.97
CA SER A 81 -12.58 -4.12 -39.72
C SER A 81 -13.15 -5.30 -38.92
N LYS A 82 -12.30 -6.12 -38.30
CA LYS A 82 -12.72 -7.24 -37.45
C LYS A 82 -13.50 -6.78 -36.21
N VAL A 83 -13.07 -5.71 -35.56
CA VAL A 83 -13.80 -5.13 -34.42
C VAL A 83 -15.17 -4.61 -34.86
N VAL A 84 -15.27 -4.00 -36.04
CA VAL A 84 -16.55 -3.56 -36.62
C VAL A 84 -17.46 -4.75 -36.88
N VAL A 85 -16.94 -5.89 -37.36
CA VAL A 85 -17.73 -7.14 -37.46
C VAL A 85 -18.27 -7.55 -36.10
N CYS A 86 -17.46 -7.56 -35.03
CA CYS A 86 -17.93 -7.86 -33.68
C CYS A 86 -19.02 -6.89 -33.21
N ILE A 87 -18.93 -5.60 -33.54
CA ILE A 87 -19.96 -4.60 -33.22
C ILE A 87 -21.26 -4.90 -33.97
N ILE A 88 -21.20 -5.23 -35.27
CA ILE A 88 -22.38 -5.58 -36.06
C ILE A 88 -23.06 -6.81 -35.45
N THR A 89 -22.30 -7.87 -35.20
CA THR A 89 -22.82 -9.11 -34.60
C THR A 89 -23.43 -8.85 -33.22
N ALA A 90 -22.78 -8.04 -32.39
CA ALA A 90 -23.27 -7.67 -31.07
C ALA A 90 -24.61 -6.89 -31.14
N LYS A 91 -24.72 -5.91 -32.05
CA LYS A 91 -25.96 -5.13 -32.24
C LYS A 91 -27.11 -5.99 -32.76
N ILE A 92 -26.83 -6.91 -33.70
CA ILE A 92 -27.82 -7.87 -34.19
C ILE A 92 -28.26 -8.78 -33.02
N ASN A 93 -27.33 -9.32 -32.24
CA ASN A 93 -27.65 -10.17 -31.11
C ASN A 93 -28.51 -9.45 -30.05
N GLU A 94 -28.21 -8.19 -29.74
CA GLU A 94 -29.04 -7.39 -28.84
C GLU A 94 -30.46 -7.23 -29.40
N GLN A 95 -30.61 -6.95 -30.70
CA GLN A 95 -31.92 -6.73 -31.31
C GLN A 95 -32.83 -7.96 -31.24
N TYR A 96 -32.28 -9.17 -31.42
CA TYR A 96 -33.07 -10.40 -31.49
C TYR A 96 -33.15 -11.16 -30.17
N SER A 97 -32.11 -11.12 -29.33
CA SER A 97 -32.05 -11.86 -28.07
C SER A 97 -32.24 -10.98 -26.84
N SER A 98 -32.26 -9.64 -27.00
CA SER A 98 -32.18 -8.68 -25.89
C SER A 98 -30.94 -8.85 -24.99
N ASP A 99 -29.97 -9.67 -25.40
CA ASP A 99 -28.73 -9.91 -24.68
C ASP A 99 -27.66 -8.95 -25.17
N LYS A 100 -27.21 -8.08 -24.28
CA LYS A 100 -26.10 -7.14 -24.50
C LYS A 100 -24.76 -7.89 -24.39
N TYR A 101 -24.51 -8.83 -25.28
CA TYR A 101 -23.27 -9.59 -25.33
C TYR A 101 -22.29 -8.97 -26.32
N PHE A 102 -21.09 -8.62 -25.84
CA PHE A 102 -19.95 -8.25 -26.68
C PHE A 102 -18.81 -9.24 -26.40
N PRO A 103 -18.26 -9.93 -27.41
CA PRO A 103 -17.19 -10.89 -27.20
C PRO A 103 -15.90 -10.18 -26.76
N THR A 104 -15.12 -10.82 -25.90
CA THR A 104 -13.74 -10.36 -25.67
C THR A 104 -12.91 -10.81 -26.87
N PHE A 105 -12.47 -9.83 -27.66
CA PHE A 105 -11.69 -10.07 -28.86
C PHE A 105 -10.22 -9.88 -28.51
N GLU A 106 -9.41 -10.92 -28.74
CA GLU A 106 -7.95 -10.92 -28.60
C GLU A 106 -7.34 -11.32 -29.94
N GLU A 107 -6.50 -10.47 -30.50
CA GLU A 107 -5.74 -10.75 -31.72
C GLU A 107 -4.25 -10.46 -31.48
N LYS A 108 -3.40 -11.32 -32.03
CA LYS A 108 -1.94 -11.17 -32.02
C LYS A 108 -1.47 -10.95 -33.44
N HIS A 109 -0.78 -9.84 -33.67
CA HIS A 109 -0.22 -9.48 -34.97
C HIS A 109 1.12 -8.79 -34.76
N ASP A 110 2.17 -9.24 -35.45
CA ASP A 110 3.50 -8.62 -35.44
C ASP A 110 4.05 -8.29 -34.04
N ASN A 111 3.96 -9.24 -33.11
CA ASN A 111 4.35 -9.11 -31.69
C ASN A 111 3.56 -8.07 -30.88
N VAL A 112 2.52 -7.47 -31.46
CA VAL A 112 1.53 -6.65 -30.78
C VAL A 112 0.30 -7.48 -30.47
N ILE A 113 -0.24 -7.31 -29.26
CA ILE A 113 -1.44 -8.00 -28.79
C ILE A 113 -2.52 -6.95 -28.59
N PHE A 114 -3.60 -7.09 -29.35
CA PHE A 114 -4.76 -6.22 -29.27
C PHE A 114 -5.90 -6.94 -28.58
N ILE A 115 -6.42 -6.37 -27.49
CA ILE A 115 -7.57 -6.88 -26.77
C ILE A 115 -8.63 -5.79 -26.70
N ILE A 116 -9.87 -6.10 -27.08
CA ILE A 116 -11.02 -5.21 -26.85
C ILE A 116 -12.12 -5.96 -26.11
N THR A 117 -12.70 -5.29 -25.11
CA THR A 117 -13.77 -5.85 -24.29
C THR A 117 -14.70 -4.75 -23.80
N ARG A 118 -15.86 -5.15 -23.28
CA ARG A 118 -16.78 -4.26 -22.58
C ARG A 118 -16.31 -4.05 -21.14
N VAL A 119 -16.35 -2.82 -20.67
CA VAL A 119 -16.09 -2.47 -19.27
C VAL A 119 -17.31 -1.82 -18.63
N PHE A 120 -17.48 -2.05 -17.34
CA PHE A 120 -18.64 -1.58 -16.60
C PHE A 120 -18.28 -0.43 -15.68
N ALA A 121 -19.10 0.61 -15.67
CA ALA A 121 -19.02 1.70 -14.69
C ALA A 121 -19.80 1.37 -13.41
N ASN A 122 -20.85 0.54 -13.51
CA ASN A 122 -21.75 0.23 -12.41
C ASN A 122 -21.18 -0.82 -11.45
N ASP A 123 -21.19 -0.52 -10.15
CA ASP A 123 -20.59 -1.30 -9.07
C ASP A 123 -20.92 -2.80 -9.08
N ASN A 124 -22.11 -3.19 -9.52
CA ASN A 124 -22.53 -4.59 -9.53
C ASN A 124 -21.70 -5.47 -10.48
N LYS A 125 -21.24 -4.89 -11.60
CA LYS A 125 -20.53 -5.59 -12.69
C LYS A 125 -19.03 -5.25 -12.76
N THR A 126 -18.52 -4.30 -11.98
CA THR A 126 -17.09 -3.91 -11.96
C THR A 126 -16.14 -5.08 -11.66
N ARG A 127 -16.61 -6.10 -10.92
CA ARG A 127 -15.87 -7.36 -10.69
C ARG A 127 -15.42 -8.04 -11.97
N LEU A 128 -16.14 -7.85 -13.08
CA LEU A 128 -15.79 -8.42 -14.39
C LEU A 128 -14.58 -7.70 -14.99
N ASN A 129 -14.48 -6.38 -14.78
CA ASN A 129 -13.29 -5.60 -15.16
C ASN A 129 -12.06 -6.12 -14.43
N TYR A 130 -12.16 -6.31 -13.10
CA TYR A 130 -11.08 -6.85 -12.27
C TYR A 130 -10.62 -8.23 -12.78
N LYS A 131 -11.57 -9.15 -13.04
CA LYS A 131 -11.25 -10.49 -13.56
C LYS A 131 -10.55 -10.44 -14.91
N MET A 132 -10.92 -9.50 -15.77
CA MET A 132 -10.33 -9.34 -17.09
C MET A 132 -8.91 -8.76 -17.01
N GLU A 133 -8.72 -7.67 -16.26
CA GLU A 133 -7.40 -7.07 -16.05
C GLU A 133 -6.44 -8.03 -15.34
N LYS A 134 -6.94 -8.83 -14.39
CA LYS A 134 -6.16 -9.89 -13.73
C LYS A 134 -5.66 -10.96 -14.71
N LYS A 135 -6.47 -11.35 -15.70
CA LYS A 135 -6.04 -12.31 -16.74
C LYS A 135 -4.93 -11.72 -17.62
N ILE A 136 -5.02 -10.43 -17.96
CA ILE A 136 -3.96 -9.74 -18.72
C ILE A 136 -2.67 -9.71 -17.92
N GLU A 137 -2.77 -9.32 -16.64
CA GLU A 137 -1.64 -9.22 -15.72
C GLU A 137 -0.91 -10.55 -15.52
N GLU A 138 -1.65 -11.65 -15.30
CA GLU A 138 -1.08 -12.99 -15.16
C GLU A 138 -0.43 -13.52 -16.44
N LYS A 139 -0.93 -13.12 -17.62
CA LYS A 139 -0.51 -13.65 -18.93
C LYS A 139 0.64 -12.86 -19.58
N TYR A 140 0.75 -11.56 -19.30
CA TYR A 140 1.66 -10.67 -20.05
C TYR A 140 2.57 -9.79 -19.19
N PHE A 141 2.25 -9.53 -17.92
CA PHE A 141 3.07 -8.63 -17.12
C PHE A 141 4.09 -9.35 -16.25
N HIS A 142 3.67 -10.47 -15.65
CA HIS A 142 4.56 -11.29 -14.81
C HIS A 142 5.33 -10.47 -13.76
N PHE A 143 4.69 -9.48 -13.11
CA PHE A 143 5.39 -8.50 -12.28
C PHE A 143 6.30 -9.11 -11.20
N SER A 144 5.94 -10.25 -10.61
CA SER A 144 6.78 -10.86 -9.56
C SER A 144 7.92 -11.74 -10.11
N ASP A 145 7.97 -12.00 -11.41
CA ASP A 145 8.93 -12.92 -12.05
C ASP A 145 9.83 -12.16 -13.03
N MET A 146 11.00 -11.73 -12.54
CA MET A 146 11.99 -10.99 -13.35
C MET A 146 12.59 -11.83 -14.50
N SER A 147 12.43 -13.15 -14.49
CA SER A 147 12.95 -14.04 -15.54
C SER A 147 12.11 -14.01 -16.82
N LYS A 148 10.87 -13.50 -16.73
CA LYS A 148 9.94 -13.39 -17.85
C LYS A 148 9.87 -11.97 -18.38
N ASP A 149 9.57 -11.88 -19.67
CA ASP A 149 9.31 -10.59 -20.31
C ASP A 149 8.06 -9.94 -19.74
N CYS A 150 8.14 -8.63 -19.50
CA CYS A 150 7.00 -7.81 -19.10
C CYS A 150 6.63 -6.92 -20.27
N TYR A 151 5.42 -7.09 -20.77
CA TYR A 151 4.90 -6.28 -21.86
C TYR A 151 4.61 -4.86 -21.36
N ARG A 152 4.88 -3.87 -22.20
CA ARG A 152 4.29 -2.54 -22.03
C ARG A 152 2.83 -2.59 -22.48
N MET A 153 1.99 -1.74 -21.91
CA MET A 153 0.58 -1.69 -22.27
C MET A 153 0.09 -0.27 -22.41
N LYS A 154 -0.66 -0.01 -23.49
CA LYS A 154 -1.49 1.18 -23.68
C LYS A 154 -2.96 0.75 -23.64
N SER A 155 -3.80 1.47 -22.91
CA SER A 155 -5.23 1.17 -22.82
C SER A 155 -6.07 2.42 -22.97
N PHE A 156 -7.13 2.34 -23.77
CA PHE A 156 -8.05 3.44 -24.06
C PHE A 156 -9.50 3.01 -23.85
N ARG A 157 -10.30 3.90 -23.27
CA ARG A 157 -11.75 3.70 -23.06
C ARG A 157 -12.53 4.52 -24.10
N SER A 158 -13.57 3.94 -24.68
CA SER A 158 -14.53 4.69 -25.49
C SER A 158 -15.42 5.56 -24.60
N VAL A 159 -15.93 6.67 -25.12
CA VAL A 159 -16.87 7.52 -24.38
C VAL A 159 -18.27 6.89 -24.35
N HIS A 160 -18.70 6.33 -25.48
CA HIS A 160 -20.03 5.76 -25.62
C HIS A 160 -20.00 4.23 -25.66
N SER A 161 -21.13 3.64 -25.31
CA SER A 161 -21.39 2.19 -25.35
C SER A 161 -21.82 1.73 -26.74
N VAL A 162 -21.70 0.44 -27.01
CA VAL A 162 -22.18 -0.20 -28.24
C VAL A 162 -23.72 -0.32 -28.27
N PHE A 163 -24.33 -0.52 -27.09
CA PHE A 163 -25.70 -1.01 -26.91
C PHE A 163 -26.68 0.06 -26.38
N ASP A 164 -26.20 1.27 -26.10
CA ASP A 164 -27.05 2.26 -25.45
C ASP A 164 -27.80 3.10 -26.50
N LYS A 165 -29.12 3.22 -26.29
CA LYS A 165 -29.92 4.30 -26.90
C LYS A 165 -29.32 5.61 -26.40
N GLU A 166 -29.31 6.63 -27.26
CA GLU A 166 -28.67 7.92 -27.00
C GLU A 166 -28.82 8.37 -25.54
N HIS A 167 -27.68 8.60 -24.86
CA HIS A 167 -27.53 9.27 -23.55
C HIS A 167 -27.47 8.43 -22.26
N THR A 168 -27.24 7.12 -22.31
CA THR A 168 -26.79 6.32 -21.14
C THR A 168 -25.32 5.91 -21.30
N TYR A 169 -24.44 6.29 -20.36
CA TYR A 169 -22.99 6.08 -20.38
C TYR A 169 -22.54 4.76 -19.72
N GLU A 170 -23.39 3.72 -19.72
CA GLU A 170 -23.28 2.70 -18.67
C GLU A 170 -22.26 1.58 -18.96
N GLU A 171 -21.89 1.33 -20.22
CA GLU A 171 -21.04 0.17 -20.57
C GLU A 171 -20.09 0.41 -21.79
N PRO A 172 -19.08 1.29 -21.69
CA PRO A 172 -18.16 1.55 -22.80
C PRO A 172 -17.26 0.37 -23.15
N LEU A 173 -16.62 0.45 -24.31
CA LEU A 173 -15.55 -0.46 -24.70
C LEU A 173 -14.22 0.01 -24.13
N ARG A 174 -13.32 -0.94 -23.88
CA ARG A 174 -11.92 -0.67 -23.58
C ARG A 174 -11.01 -1.52 -24.44
N THR A 175 -10.00 -0.87 -24.98
CA THR A 175 -8.91 -1.49 -25.72
C THR A 175 -7.67 -1.59 -24.84
N TYR A 176 -6.90 -2.65 -25.06
CA TYR A 176 -5.60 -2.89 -24.47
C TYR A 176 -4.67 -3.32 -25.60
N ILE A 177 -3.56 -2.60 -25.74
CA ILE A 177 -2.55 -2.81 -26.76
C ILE A 177 -1.28 -3.14 -25.99
N LEU A 178 -0.78 -4.36 -26.15
CA LEU A 178 0.42 -4.83 -25.47
C LEU A 178 1.52 -5.11 -26.48
N GLU A 179 2.73 -4.69 -26.16
CA GLU A 179 3.92 -4.89 -26.98
C GLU A 179 5.13 -5.10 -26.07
N LEU A 180 6.22 -5.65 -26.61
CA LEU A 180 7.46 -5.75 -25.85
C LEU A 180 8.23 -4.42 -25.94
N PRO A 181 8.77 -3.92 -24.82
CA PRO A 181 9.54 -2.68 -24.82
C PRO A 181 10.84 -2.85 -25.62
N THR A 182 11.17 -1.87 -26.44
CA THR A 182 12.45 -1.80 -27.16
C THR A 182 13.37 -0.84 -26.45
N TYR A 183 14.37 -1.38 -25.75
CA TYR A 183 15.36 -0.58 -25.02
C TYR A 183 16.59 -0.28 -25.88
N SER A 184 17.38 0.72 -25.49
CA SER A 184 18.73 0.89 -26.05
C SER A 184 19.63 -0.28 -25.65
N GLU A 185 20.65 -0.56 -26.47
CA GLU A 185 21.64 -1.62 -26.23
C GLU A 185 22.63 -1.30 -25.10
N ASP A 186 22.48 -0.13 -24.45
CA ASP A 186 23.38 0.32 -23.40
C ASP A 186 23.37 -0.62 -22.19
N ILE A 187 24.56 -0.93 -21.68
CA ILE A 187 24.72 -1.67 -20.42
C ILE A 187 24.34 -0.73 -19.27
N ILE A 188 23.31 -1.12 -18.52
CA ILE A 188 22.82 -0.32 -17.39
C ILE A 188 23.52 -0.71 -16.09
N SER A 189 23.80 0.30 -15.25
CA SER A 189 24.24 0.06 -13.87
C SER A 189 23.05 -0.25 -12.96
N GLU A 190 23.28 -0.88 -11.80
CA GLU A 190 22.21 -1.19 -10.84
C GLU A 190 21.47 0.04 -10.32
N ASN A 191 22.15 1.19 -10.29
CA ASN A 191 21.59 2.47 -9.83
C ASN A 191 21.38 3.47 -10.99
N GLU A 192 21.17 2.97 -12.20
CA GLU A 192 20.92 3.83 -13.36
C GLU A 192 19.63 4.64 -13.18
N THR A 193 19.71 5.93 -13.48
CA THR A 193 18.59 6.88 -13.38
C THR A 193 18.25 7.55 -14.69
N ASP A 194 19.11 7.41 -15.70
CA ASP A 194 18.93 7.99 -17.03
C ASP A 194 17.76 7.33 -17.78
N LEU A 195 16.67 8.08 -17.97
CA LEU A 195 15.46 7.55 -18.60
C LEU A 195 15.65 7.18 -20.06
N GLU A 196 16.58 7.82 -20.78
CA GLU A 196 16.85 7.54 -22.20
C GLU A 196 17.32 6.10 -22.41
N LYS A 197 18.07 5.55 -21.43
CA LYS A 197 18.57 4.17 -21.44
C LYS A 197 17.58 3.16 -20.85
N LEU A 198 16.69 3.63 -19.99
CA LEU A 198 15.82 2.78 -19.18
C LEU A 198 14.45 2.54 -19.79
N MET A 199 13.94 3.50 -20.57
CA MET A 199 12.60 3.45 -21.16
C MET A 199 12.61 2.89 -22.58
N ASP A 200 11.43 2.54 -23.07
CA ASP A 200 11.21 2.24 -24.48
C ASP A 200 11.58 3.44 -25.35
N VAL A 201 12.33 3.22 -26.44
CA VAL A 201 12.86 4.29 -27.31
C VAL A 201 11.73 5.16 -27.88
N ASN A 202 10.65 4.52 -28.35
CA ASN A 202 9.51 5.23 -28.93
C ASN A 202 8.79 6.05 -27.85
N PHE A 203 8.53 5.45 -26.69
CA PHE A 203 7.88 6.16 -25.59
C PHE A 203 8.73 7.32 -25.06
N TYR A 204 10.04 7.14 -24.88
CA TYR A 204 10.93 8.19 -24.40
C TYR A 204 10.95 9.38 -25.37
N SER A 205 11.01 9.13 -26.69
CA SER A 205 10.97 10.18 -27.70
C SER A 205 9.73 11.07 -27.61
N TYR A 206 8.58 10.49 -27.23
CA TYR A 206 7.33 11.22 -27.06
C TYR A 206 7.30 12.09 -25.80
N ILE A 207 7.99 11.68 -24.73
CA ILE A 207 7.99 12.42 -23.44
C ILE A 207 9.17 13.38 -23.29
N LYS A 208 10.23 13.24 -24.10
CA LYS A 208 11.46 14.02 -24.02
C LYS A 208 11.17 15.52 -24.05
N GLY A 209 11.72 16.26 -23.09
CA GLY A 209 11.52 17.71 -22.93
C GLY A 209 10.20 18.11 -22.26
N SER A 210 9.30 17.16 -21.97
CA SER A 210 8.01 17.45 -21.32
C SER A 210 8.12 17.49 -19.79
N LYS A 211 7.10 18.05 -19.12
CA LYS A 211 6.98 17.99 -17.65
C LYS A 211 6.95 16.54 -17.13
N ARG A 212 6.48 15.58 -17.93
CA ARG A 212 6.36 14.16 -17.55
C ARG A 212 7.72 13.49 -17.38
N GLU A 213 8.72 13.87 -18.18
CA GLU A 213 10.08 13.35 -18.07
C GLU A 213 10.65 13.59 -16.67
N LYS A 214 10.52 14.83 -16.17
CA LYS A 214 10.96 15.19 -14.81
C LYS A 214 10.23 14.37 -13.74
N ILE A 215 8.92 14.19 -13.88
CA ILE A 215 8.11 13.40 -12.94
C ILE A 215 8.57 11.94 -12.92
N TYR A 216 8.79 11.33 -14.09
CA TYR A 216 9.20 9.93 -14.18
C TYR A 216 10.62 9.72 -13.67
N TYR A 217 11.51 10.69 -13.90
CA TYR A 217 12.88 10.67 -13.39
C TYR A 217 12.88 10.67 -11.86
N GLU A 218 12.15 11.61 -11.27
CA GLU A 218 12.04 11.75 -9.82
C GLU A 218 11.38 10.53 -9.16
N LEU A 219 10.35 9.95 -9.78
CA LEU A 219 9.72 8.72 -9.31
C LEU A 219 10.66 7.50 -9.40
N ASN A 220 11.36 7.33 -10.54
CA ASN A 220 12.36 6.27 -10.71
C ASN A 220 13.44 6.36 -9.63
N LYS A 221 13.96 7.58 -9.42
CA LYS A 221 14.94 7.90 -8.39
C LYS A 221 14.44 7.55 -6.98
N ALA A 222 13.20 7.93 -6.65
CA ALA A 222 12.61 7.67 -5.34
C ALA A 222 12.41 6.17 -5.06
N VAL A 223 12.09 5.37 -6.09
CA VAL A 223 11.99 3.90 -5.96
C VAL A 223 13.37 3.26 -5.84
N LEU A 224 14.36 3.77 -6.58
CA LEU A 224 15.71 3.19 -6.61
C LEU A 224 16.46 3.37 -5.29
N TYR A 225 16.32 4.55 -4.67
CA TYR A 225 16.92 4.84 -3.37
C TYR A 225 16.09 4.35 -2.18
N ASP A 226 14.94 3.72 -2.42
CA ASP A 226 14.20 3.02 -1.36
C ASP A 226 14.89 1.70 -1.03
N LEU A 227 15.55 1.65 0.13
CA LEU A 227 16.21 0.44 0.66
C LEU A 227 15.26 -0.75 0.79
N THR A 228 13.96 -0.49 0.98
CA THR A 228 12.94 -1.54 1.08
C THR A 228 12.41 -1.95 -0.29
N GLY A 229 12.45 -1.05 -1.28
CA GLY A 229 11.77 -1.21 -2.56
C GLY A 229 10.27 -1.53 -2.46
N GLN A 230 9.65 -1.39 -1.27
CA GLN A 230 8.25 -1.69 -1.00
C GLN A 230 7.39 -0.43 -0.97
N PHE A 231 8.00 0.76 -0.93
CA PHE A 231 7.23 1.98 -1.00
C PHE A 231 6.63 2.15 -2.40
N ILE A 232 5.32 2.37 -2.40
CA ILE A 232 4.60 2.79 -3.60
C ILE A 232 4.74 4.30 -3.70
N GLN A 233 5.58 4.73 -4.63
CA GLN A 233 5.77 6.14 -4.93
C GLN A 233 4.66 6.59 -5.88
N THR A 234 4.07 7.74 -5.59
CA THR A 234 2.89 8.22 -6.32
C THR A 234 3.02 9.70 -6.57
N HIS A 235 2.86 10.12 -7.82
CA HIS A 235 2.74 11.52 -8.19
C HIS A 235 1.39 11.73 -8.87
N TYR A 236 0.70 12.81 -8.54
CA TYR A 236 -0.56 13.17 -9.19
C TYR A 236 -0.64 14.66 -9.44
N TYR A 237 -1.36 15.03 -10.49
CA TYR A 237 -1.69 16.42 -10.78
C TYR A 237 -3.07 16.48 -11.45
N THR A 238 -3.76 17.58 -11.22
CA THR A 238 -5.10 17.81 -11.77
C THR A 238 -5.00 18.36 -13.19
N THR A 239 -5.80 17.83 -14.11
CA THR A 239 -5.83 18.29 -15.52
C THR A 239 -7.07 19.16 -15.78
N SER A 240 -8.21 18.82 -15.18
CA SER A 240 -9.47 19.59 -15.26
C SER A 240 -10.23 19.54 -13.93
N VAL A 241 -11.41 20.17 -13.87
CA VAL A 241 -12.28 20.14 -12.68
C VAL A 241 -12.73 18.73 -12.25
N ASP A 242 -12.71 17.77 -13.17
CA ASP A 242 -13.20 16.39 -13.01
C ASP A 242 -12.19 15.33 -13.45
N THR A 243 -11.00 15.71 -13.93
CA THR A 243 -9.95 14.78 -14.36
C THR A 243 -8.60 15.06 -13.73
N PHE A 244 -7.86 13.98 -13.46
CA PHE A 244 -6.51 14.03 -12.93
C PHE A 244 -5.63 12.92 -13.53
N SER A 245 -4.32 13.13 -13.50
CA SER A 245 -3.33 12.10 -13.80
C SER A 245 -2.72 11.59 -12.49
N LEU A 246 -2.56 10.28 -12.40
CA LEU A 246 -1.90 9.58 -11.30
C LEU A 246 -0.85 8.63 -11.86
N THR A 247 0.40 8.91 -11.56
CA THR A 247 1.54 8.05 -11.88
C THR A 247 1.98 7.31 -10.63
N ILE A 248 2.11 6.00 -10.74
CA ILE A 248 2.52 5.10 -9.66
C ILE A 248 3.83 4.45 -10.09
N ALA A 249 4.84 4.52 -9.23
CA ALA A 249 6.13 3.88 -9.44
C ALA A 249 6.39 2.86 -8.32
N VAL A 250 6.76 1.65 -8.71
CA VAL A 250 7.03 0.53 -7.79
C VAL A 250 8.22 -0.28 -8.27
N LYS A 251 8.93 -0.93 -7.33
CA LYS A 251 9.94 -1.93 -7.68
C LYS A 251 9.25 -3.24 -8.02
N ARG A 252 9.43 -3.70 -9.26
CA ARG A 252 8.73 -4.87 -9.82
C ARG A 252 8.92 -6.13 -8.97
N SER A 253 10.13 -6.35 -8.44
CA SER A 253 10.45 -7.53 -7.63
C SER A 253 9.76 -7.62 -6.26
N ASN A 254 9.26 -6.50 -5.73
CA ASN A 254 8.79 -6.40 -4.34
C ASN A 254 7.30 -6.10 -4.21
N VAL A 255 6.59 -5.99 -5.34
CA VAL A 255 5.18 -5.63 -5.37
C VAL A 255 4.30 -6.87 -5.54
N ILE A 256 3.06 -6.78 -5.05
CA ILE A 256 2.06 -7.82 -5.27
C ILE A 256 1.81 -8.01 -6.78
N SER A 257 1.70 -9.27 -7.20
CA SER A 257 1.50 -9.63 -8.61
C SER A 257 0.19 -9.13 -9.20
N SER A 258 -0.77 -8.71 -8.37
CA SER A 258 -2.11 -8.27 -8.76
C SER A 258 -2.32 -6.74 -8.72
N ILE A 259 -1.24 -5.95 -8.64
CA ILE A 259 -1.31 -4.50 -8.44
C ILE A 259 -2.12 -3.79 -9.54
N PHE A 260 -1.96 -4.14 -10.82
CA PHE A 260 -2.62 -3.47 -11.93
C PHE A 260 -4.13 -3.67 -11.90
N SER A 261 -4.58 -4.90 -11.67
CA SER A 261 -6.00 -5.22 -11.56
C SER A 261 -6.64 -4.59 -10.32
N LEU A 262 -5.92 -4.55 -9.19
CA LEU A 262 -6.38 -3.88 -7.96
C LEU A 262 -6.49 -2.36 -8.12
N ILE A 263 -5.58 -1.74 -8.88
CA ILE A 263 -5.66 -0.31 -9.19
C ILE A 263 -6.97 0.02 -9.90
N GLY A 264 -7.30 -0.74 -10.95
CA GLY A 264 -8.54 -0.55 -11.70
C GLY A 264 -9.78 -0.67 -10.81
N ASP A 265 -9.80 -1.67 -9.94
CA ASP A 265 -10.89 -1.89 -9.01
C ASP A 265 -11.00 -0.79 -7.94
N CYS A 266 -9.87 -0.28 -7.45
CA CYS A 266 -9.81 0.83 -6.49
C CYS A 266 -10.33 2.15 -7.05
N LEU A 267 -10.05 2.46 -8.30
CA LEU A 267 -10.64 3.63 -8.95
C LEU A 267 -12.17 3.51 -8.95
N ASN A 268 -12.70 2.35 -9.37
CA ASN A 268 -14.15 2.13 -9.46
C ASN A 268 -14.82 2.26 -8.08
N MET A 269 -14.20 1.75 -7.03
CA MET A 269 -14.72 1.86 -5.66
C MET A 269 -14.94 3.33 -5.24
N HIS A 270 -14.04 4.23 -5.64
CA HIS A 270 -14.14 5.66 -5.34
C HIS A 270 -14.90 6.44 -6.43
N ARG A 271 -15.72 5.76 -7.25
CA ARG A 271 -16.49 6.32 -8.37
C ARG A 271 -15.62 7.11 -9.35
N CYS A 272 -14.47 6.53 -9.68
CA CYS A 272 -13.54 7.07 -10.65
C CYS A 272 -13.26 6.00 -11.71
N PHE A 273 -13.00 6.40 -12.93
CA PHE A 273 -12.56 5.47 -13.97
C PHE A 273 -11.44 6.07 -14.79
N SER A 274 -10.52 5.21 -15.22
CA SER A 274 -9.50 5.65 -16.15
C SER A 274 -10.08 5.73 -17.57
N TYR A 275 -9.79 6.82 -18.26
CA TYR A 275 -10.02 6.92 -19.70
C TYR A 275 -8.81 6.41 -20.49
N SER A 276 -7.60 6.50 -19.91
CA SER A 276 -6.42 5.81 -20.40
C SER A 276 -5.57 5.22 -19.28
N LYS A 277 -4.87 4.12 -19.56
CA LYS A 277 -3.85 3.52 -18.68
C LYS A 277 -2.60 3.19 -19.49
N TYR A 278 -1.44 3.36 -18.87
CA TYR A 278 -0.16 2.92 -19.41
C TYR A 278 0.59 2.11 -18.36
N VAL A 279 1.26 1.05 -18.81
CA VAL A 279 2.19 0.25 -18.00
C VAL A 279 3.50 0.25 -18.74
N GLU A 280 4.51 0.89 -18.15
CA GLU A 280 5.83 1.09 -18.75
C GLU A 280 6.88 0.46 -17.81
N PRO A 281 7.35 -0.76 -18.12
CA PRO A 281 8.46 -1.37 -17.41
C PRO A 281 9.78 -0.68 -17.79
N LEU A 282 10.61 -0.37 -16.81
CA LEU A 282 11.96 0.17 -17.00
C LEU A 282 12.99 -0.95 -16.95
N LYS A 283 14.09 -0.80 -17.69
CA LYS A 283 15.18 -1.79 -17.78
C LYS A 283 15.84 -2.09 -16.42
N ASN A 284 15.84 -1.15 -15.48
CA ASN A 284 16.37 -1.30 -14.11
C ASN A 284 15.41 -2.03 -13.14
N GLY A 285 14.24 -2.49 -13.61
CA GLY A 285 13.27 -3.21 -12.79
C GLY A 285 12.28 -2.34 -12.01
N VAL A 286 12.27 -1.02 -12.26
CA VAL A 286 11.18 -0.14 -11.81
C VAL A 286 10.01 -0.25 -12.79
N LEU A 287 8.79 -0.17 -12.28
CA LEU A 287 7.56 -0.22 -13.06
C LEU A 287 6.79 1.09 -12.89
N LEU A 288 6.46 1.75 -14.00
CA LEU A 288 5.59 2.92 -14.02
C LEU A 288 4.19 2.52 -14.49
N ILE A 289 3.18 2.81 -13.67
CA ILE A 289 1.77 2.69 -14.03
C ILE A 289 1.17 4.09 -14.08
N ILE A 290 0.80 4.55 -15.27
CA ILE A 290 0.29 5.90 -15.50
C ILE A 290 -1.21 5.81 -15.77
N LEU A 291 -2.01 6.53 -15.01
CA LEU A 291 -3.45 6.50 -15.06
C LEU A 291 -3.95 7.90 -15.32
N ASN A 292 -4.76 8.07 -16.36
CA ASN A 292 -5.52 9.29 -16.52
C ASN A 292 -6.99 9.00 -16.21
N VAL A 293 -7.51 9.71 -15.22
CA VAL A 293 -8.71 9.34 -14.49
C VAL A 293 -9.74 10.46 -14.59
N THR A 294 -10.98 10.06 -14.79
CA THR A 294 -12.17 10.92 -14.71
C THR A 294 -12.98 10.52 -13.49
N VAL A 295 -13.48 11.53 -12.77
CA VAL A 295 -14.34 11.36 -11.61
C VAL A 295 -15.79 11.44 -12.03
N VAL A 296 -16.61 10.50 -11.56
CA VAL A 296 -18.06 10.58 -11.78
C VAL A 296 -18.66 11.56 -10.80
N THR A 297 -19.22 12.63 -11.33
CA THR A 297 -20.14 13.52 -10.63
C THR A 297 -21.56 13.10 -10.97
N ASN A 298 -22.39 12.83 -9.96
CA ASN A 298 -23.78 12.47 -10.21
C ASN A 298 -24.49 13.67 -10.86
N SER A 299 -25.29 13.42 -11.89
CA SER A 299 -26.09 14.43 -12.60
C SER A 299 -27.05 15.23 -11.72
N GLY A 300 -27.34 14.77 -10.49
CA GLY A 300 -28.12 15.53 -9.49
C GLY A 300 -27.36 16.67 -8.78
N GLU A 301 -26.04 16.78 -8.94
CA GLU A 301 -25.23 17.90 -8.44
C GLU A 301 -25.04 19.01 -9.49
N HIS A 302 -25.42 18.78 -10.75
CA HIS A 302 -25.41 19.82 -11.78
C HIS A 302 -26.51 20.87 -11.58
N ASP A 303 -27.61 20.52 -10.89
CA ASP A 303 -28.77 21.40 -10.64
C ASP A 303 -28.70 22.20 -9.33
N ARG A 304 -27.72 21.92 -8.45
CA ARG A 304 -27.41 22.80 -7.31
C ARG A 304 -26.24 23.68 -7.72
N GLY A 305 -26.62 24.82 -8.30
CA GLY A 305 -25.77 25.75 -9.03
C GLY A 305 -24.34 25.88 -8.54
N VAL A 306 -23.43 25.92 -9.52
CA VAL A 306 -22.12 26.59 -9.53
C VAL A 306 -21.75 27.21 -8.16
N GLN A 307 -21.23 26.38 -7.26
CA GLN A 307 -20.45 26.86 -6.11
C GLN A 307 -19.00 26.44 -6.33
N ASN A 308 -18.22 27.43 -6.76
CA ASN A 308 -16.76 27.52 -6.87
C ASN A 308 -16.00 26.31 -7.41
N ALA A 309 -15.35 26.47 -8.57
CA ALA A 309 -14.36 25.53 -9.10
C ALA A 309 -13.29 25.11 -8.05
N GLN A 310 -12.97 25.99 -7.10
CA GLN A 310 -12.09 25.67 -5.96
C GLN A 310 -12.66 24.59 -5.03
N GLN A 311 -13.98 24.59 -4.74
CA GLN A 311 -14.59 23.55 -3.92
C GLN A 311 -14.59 22.20 -4.65
N MET A 312 -14.85 22.21 -5.96
CA MET A 312 -14.76 21.00 -6.79
C MET A 312 -13.34 20.42 -6.81
N LEU A 313 -12.32 21.28 -6.92
CA LEU A 313 -10.92 20.88 -6.83
C LEU A 313 -10.57 20.30 -5.45
N GLN A 314 -11.07 20.88 -4.35
CA GLN A 314 -10.86 20.32 -3.01
C GLN A 314 -11.52 18.94 -2.83
N VAL A 315 -12.72 18.74 -3.38
CA VAL A 315 -13.39 17.44 -3.39
C VAL A 315 -12.59 16.43 -4.20
N LEU A 316 -12.05 16.85 -5.35
CA LEU A 316 -11.20 16.03 -6.20
C LEU A 316 -9.91 15.61 -5.46
N GLU A 317 -9.20 16.55 -4.85
CA GLU A 317 -8.00 16.27 -4.05
C GLU A 317 -8.30 15.31 -2.89
N GLY A 318 -9.42 15.50 -2.20
CA GLY A 318 -9.87 14.58 -1.15
C GLY A 318 -10.14 13.17 -1.66
N LYS A 319 -10.68 13.00 -2.87
CA LYS A 319 -10.86 11.69 -3.52
C LYS A 319 -9.53 11.08 -3.91
N ILE A 320 -8.60 11.86 -4.50
CA ILE A 320 -7.27 11.37 -4.88
C ILE A 320 -6.54 10.85 -3.64
N HIS A 321 -6.56 11.59 -2.54
CA HIS A 321 -5.93 11.17 -1.29
C HIS A 321 -6.51 9.84 -0.77
N LYS A 322 -7.84 9.67 -0.83
CA LYS A 322 -8.50 8.40 -0.47
C LYS A 322 -8.07 7.25 -1.38
N ILE A 323 -8.02 7.47 -2.69
CA ILE A 323 -7.57 6.45 -3.66
C ILE A 323 -6.14 6.03 -3.34
N VAL A 324 -5.22 6.98 -3.20
CA VAL A 324 -3.81 6.69 -2.90
C VAL A 324 -3.67 5.94 -1.56
N LYS A 325 -4.41 6.36 -0.53
CA LYS A 325 -4.42 5.69 0.78
C LYS A 325 -4.94 4.25 0.68
N SER A 326 -6.05 4.03 -0.02
CA SER A 326 -6.61 2.69 -0.20
C SER A 326 -5.69 1.79 -1.02
N LEU A 327 -5.08 2.30 -2.10
CA LEU A 327 -4.09 1.57 -2.92
C LEU A 327 -2.89 1.12 -2.11
N LYS A 328 -2.28 2.06 -1.36
CA LYS A 328 -1.13 1.75 -0.50
C LYS A 328 -1.49 0.70 0.54
N THR A 329 -2.70 0.75 1.10
CA THR A 329 -3.19 -0.22 2.09
C THR A 329 -3.39 -1.62 1.50
N LEU A 330 -3.98 -1.73 0.30
CA LEU A 330 -4.22 -3.01 -0.38
C LEU A 330 -2.92 -3.74 -0.72
N CYS A 331 -1.83 -3.01 -0.97
CA CYS A 331 -0.55 -3.62 -1.33
C CYS A 331 0.24 -4.18 -0.13
N LEU A 332 -0.21 -3.93 1.10
CA LEU A 332 0.46 -4.41 2.32
C LEU A 332 0.08 -5.83 2.73
N PHE A 333 -0.98 -6.38 2.15
CA PHE A 333 -1.42 -7.74 2.45
C PHE A 333 -1.82 -8.46 1.16
N ASN A 334 -1.35 -9.69 0.99
CA ASN A 334 -1.66 -10.51 -0.18
C ASN A 334 -2.55 -11.68 0.22
N ASP A 335 -3.86 -11.45 0.29
CA ASP A 335 -4.81 -12.50 0.60
C ASP A 335 -6.04 -12.42 -0.30
N SER A 336 -6.18 -13.47 -1.12
CA SER A 336 -7.26 -13.62 -2.09
C SER A 336 -8.65 -13.47 -1.49
N LYS A 337 -8.87 -13.86 -0.22
CA LYS A 337 -10.19 -13.74 0.42
C LYS A 337 -10.55 -12.28 0.65
N PHE A 338 -9.63 -11.49 1.20
CA PHE A 338 -9.88 -10.05 1.43
C PHE A 338 -10.01 -9.28 0.12
N ILE A 339 -9.20 -9.62 -0.88
CA ILE A 339 -9.33 -9.05 -2.23
C ILE A 339 -10.74 -9.33 -2.79
N GLN A 340 -11.27 -10.55 -2.62
CA GLN A 340 -12.64 -10.85 -3.05
C GLN A 340 -13.71 -10.07 -2.28
N LEU A 341 -13.54 -9.87 -0.97
CA LEU A 341 -14.48 -9.07 -0.16
C LEU A 341 -14.49 -7.60 -0.60
N TYR A 342 -13.31 -7.08 -0.93
CA TYR A 342 -13.12 -5.74 -1.46
C TYR A 342 -13.75 -5.56 -2.86
N VAL A 343 -13.47 -6.50 -3.79
CA VAL A 343 -14.04 -6.50 -5.15
C VAL A 343 -15.57 -6.63 -5.09
N LYS A 344 -16.13 -7.34 -4.10
CA LYS A 344 -17.58 -7.43 -3.86
C LYS A 344 -18.19 -6.19 -3.20
N ARG A 345 -17.39 -5.16 -2.88
CA ARG A 345 -17.82 -3.90 -2.22
C ARG A 345 -18.47 -4.10 -0.85
N ILE A 346 -18.13 -5.19 -0.16
CA ILE A 346 -18.64 -5.45 1.20
C ILE A 346 -17.92 -4.54 2.20
N PHE A 347 -16.58 -4.52 2.12
CA PHE A 347 -15.67 -3.76 2.98
C PHE A 347 -14.74 -2.87 2.14
N THR A 348 -14.29 -1.75 2.72
CA THR A 348 -13.23 -0.92 2.16
C THR A 348 -11.85 -1.57 2.29
N ALA A 349 -10.84 -1.02 1.62
CA ALA A 349 -9.45 -1.47 1.74
C ALA A 349 -8.96 -1.43 3.20
N GLU A 350 -9.30 -0.34 3.90
CA GLU A 350 -8.94 -0.12 5.30
C GLU A 350 -9.74 -1.07 6.22
N GLU A 351 -11.03 -1.26 5.99
CA GLU A 351 -11.84 -2.22 6.75
C GLU A 351 -11.32 -3.66 6.59
N CYS A 352 -10.91 -4.06 5.38
CA CYS A 352 -10.25 -5.35 5.12
C CYS A 352 -8.93 -5.48 5.90
N ALA A 353 -8.08 -4.45 5.88
CA ALA A 353 -6.82 -4.44 6.63
C ALA A 353 -7.05 -4.49 8.15
N TYR A 354 -8.10 -3.83 8.65
CA TYR A 354 -8.51 -3.89 10.05
C TYR A 354 -8.89 -5.32 10.48
N ILE A 355 -9.74 -5.99 9.69
CA ILE A 355 -10.14 -7.38 9.93
C ILE A 355 -8.91 -8.30 9.87
N PHE A 356 -7.99 -8.08 8.93
CA PHE A 356 -6.74 -8.84 8.82
C PHE A 356 -5.90 -8.75 10.09
N LEU A 357 -5.70 -7.54 10.64
CA LEU A 357 -4.97 -7.34 11.89
C LEU A 357 -5.66 -8.01 13.08
N ILE A 358 -6.99 -7.97 13.12
CA ILE A 358 -7.75 -8.60 14.21
C ILE A 358 -7.69 -10.12 14.12
N ILE A 359 -7.70 -10.71 12.93
CA ILE A 359 -7.47 -12.15 12.78
C ILE A 359 -6.12 -12.53 13.36
N LYS A 360 -5.05 -11.78 13.04
CA LYS A 360 -3.72 -12.02 13.62
C LYS A 360 -3.77 -11.88 15.14
N PHE A 361 -4.37 -10.81 15.66
CA PHE A 361 -4.54 -10.60 17.09
C PHE A 361 -5.28 -11.76 17.79
N ILE A 362 -6.46 -12.14 17.30
CA ILE A 362 -7.25 -13.26 17.87
C ILE A 362 -6.44 -14.55 17.84
N THR A 363 -5.70 -14.80 16.75
CA THR A 363 -4.88 -16.02 16.61
C THR A 363 -3.85 -16.13 17.74
N PHE A 364 -3.19 -15.02 18.12
CA PHE A 364 -2.16 -15.04 19.15
C PHE A 364 -2.67 -14.82 20.57
N PHE A 365 -3.80 -14.12 20.77
CA PHE A 365 -4.28 -13.75 22.11
C PHE A 365 -5.51 -14.52 22.58
N SER A 366 -6.19 -15.29 21.72
CA SER A 366 -7.35 -16.10 22.14
C SER A 366 -6.98 -17.34 22.96
N THR A 367 -5.74 -17.80 22.83
CA THR A 367 -5.19 -18.98 23.51
C THR A 367 -4.63 -18.67 24.90
N ASN A 368 -4.44 -17.40 25.24
CA ASN A 368 -3.75 -16.99 26.48
C ASN A 368 -4.67 -16.89 27.70
N SER A 369 -5.98 -17.13 27.51
CA SER A 369 -7.02 -17.07 28.56
C SER A 369 -7.15 -18.39 29.28
N PHE A 370 -6.12 -18.77 30.03
CA PHE A 370 -6.05 -20.02 30.77
C PHE A 370 -5.74 -19.77 32.24
N SER A 371 -6.55 -18.95 32.91
CA SER A 371 -6.47 -18.76 34.36
C SER A 371 -6.58 -20.09 35.14
N SER A 372 -7.28 -21.08 34.58
CA SER A 372 -7.31 -22.45 35.09
C SER A 372 -5.95 -23.16 35.07
N TYR A 373 -5.06 -22.85 34.12
CA TYR A 373 -3.72 -23.44 34.09
C TYR A 373 -2.86 -22.92 35.23
N LYS A 374 -2.89 -21.61 35.53
CA LYS A 374 -2.18 -21.06 36.71
C LYS A 374 -2.66 -21.72 38.00
N LYS A 375 -3.97 -22.01 38.12
CA LYS A 375 -4.52 -22.74 39.27
C LYS A 375 -3.98 -24.18 39.38
N VAL A 376 -3.88 -24.89 38.24
CA VAL A 376 -3.35 -26.26 38.20
C VAL A 376 -1.84 -26.27 38.45
N GLU A 377 -1.09 -25.37 37.85
CA GLU A 377 0.35 -25.17 38.08
C GLU A 377 0.62 -24.88 39.55
N HIS A 378 -0.11 -23.94 40.14
CA HIS A 378 -0.02 -23.63 41.58
C HIS A 378 -0.35 -24.84 42.45
N ALA A 379 -1.39 -25.62 42.11
CA ALA A 379 -1.74 -26.84 42.84
C ALA A 379 -0.66 -27.93 42.75
N LEU A 380 0.00 -28.06 41.59
CA LEU A 380 1.13 -28.98 41.40
C LEU A 380 2.38 -28.51 42.17
N HIS A 381 2.68 -27.21 42.17
CA HIS A 381 3.77 -26.63 42.95
C HIS A 381 3.56 -26.73 44.47
N LEU A 382 2.32 -26.55 44.95
CA LEU A 382 1.96 -26.75 46.36
C LEU A 382 2.17 -28.21 46.80
N ARG A 383 1.81 -29.18 45.95
CA ARG A 383 2.04 -30.60 46.23
C ARG A 383 3.53 -30.96 46.28
N ASN A 384 4.34 -30.32 45.44
CA ASN A 384 5.80 -30.50 45.44
C ASN A 384 6.49 -29.97 46.71
N SER A 385 5.91 -28.97 47.37
CA SER A 385 6.45 -28.41 48.61
C SER A 385 6.14 -29.27 49.85
N ALA A 386 5.15 -30.18 49.75
CA ALA A 386 4.75 -31.07 50.84
C ALA A 386 5.49 -32.43 50.84
N ASP A 387 5.88 -32.94 49.67
CA ASP A 387 6.55 -34.25 49.52
C ASP A 387 8.05 -34.08 49.19
N SER A 388 8.88 -33.81 50.20
CA SER A 388 10.33 -33.58 50.05
C SER A 388 11.17 -34.86 49.80
N SER A 389 10.55 -36.01 49.51
CA SER A 389 11.22 -37.33 49.47
C SER A 389 11.26 -38.01 48.10
N SER A 390 10.71 -37.42 47.03
CA SER A 390 10.68 -38.02 45.68
C SER A 390 11.12 -37.01 44.61
N GLY A 391 12.42 -36.80 44.47
CA GLY A 391 13.00 -35.74 43.63
C GLY A 391 12.99 -35.97 42.11
N SER A 392 12.65 -37.17 41.61
CA SER A 392 12.78 -37.49 40.17
C SER A 392 11.47 -37.57 39.38
N SER A 393 10.34 -37.96 40.00
CA SER A 393 9.06 -38.14 39.27
C SER A 393 8.26 -36.84 39.09
N SER A 394 8.51 -35.83 39.94
CA SER A 394 7.72 -34.59 39.97
C SER A 394 8.11 -33.56 38.91
N SER A 395 9.37 -33.56 38.46
CA SER A 395 9.82 -32.77 37.31
C SER A 395 9.28 -33.34 35.99
N ALA A 396 9.11 -34.66 35.91
CA ALA A 396 8.46 -35.32 34.78
C ALA A 396 6.99 -34.92 34.65
N ILE A 397 6.25 -34.85 35.76
CA ILE A 397 4.84 -34.41 35.77
C ILE A 397 4.69 -32.95 35.32
N LEU A 398 5.58 -32.07 35.76
CA LEU A 398 5.61 -30.67 35.29
C LEU A 398 5.96 -30.60 33.80
N ASN A 399 6.94 -31.37 33.34
CA ASN A 399 7.29 -31.46 31.93
C ASN A 399 6.11 -31.99 31.09
N ASP A 400 5.42 -33.04 31.54
CA ASP A 400 4.23 -33.59 30.88
C ASP A 400 3.10 -32.56 30.85
N PHE A 401 2.93 -31.77 31.92
CA PHE A 401 1.98 -30.67 31.96
C PHE A 401 2.33 -29.55 30.96
N TYR A 402 3.62 -29.20 30.83
CA TYR A 402 4.08 -28.25 29.81
C TYR A 402 3.88 -28.80 28.39
N ILE A 403 4.12 -30.09 28.15
CA ILE A 403 3.86 -30.75 26.86
C ILE A 403 2.36 -30.73 26.54
N ILE A 404 1.49 -30.98 27.53
CA ILE A 404 0.04 -30.91 27.35
C ILE A 404 -0.40 -29.47 27.05
N LYS A 405 0.14 -28.50 27.80
CA LYS A 405 -0.08 -27.07 27.56
C LYS A 405 0.28 -26.71 26.12
N GLU A 406 1.44 -27.15 25.65
CA GLU A 406 1.90 -26.90 24.28
C GLU A 406 1.00 -27.56 23.23
N LYS A 407 0.58 -28.80 23.45
CA LYS A 407 -0.32 -29.51 22.53
C LYS A 407 -1.73 -28.92 22.48
N LEU A 408 -2.17 -28.23 23.53
CA LEU A 408 -3.47 -27.56 23.60
C LEU A 408 -3.44 -26.10 23.15
N LYS A 409 -2.27 -25.55 22.79
CA LYS A 409 -2.15 -24.24 22.15
C LYS A 409 -2.55 -24.33 20.68
N SER A 410 -3.86 -24.33 20.44
CA SER A 410 -4.43 -24.04 19.12
C SER A 410 -5.31 -22.81 19.22
N SER A 411 -5.30 -21.96 18.19
CA SER A 411 -6.19 -20.79 18.13
C SER A 411 -7.63 -21.23 18.39
N LYS A 412 -8.33 -20.54 19.30
CA LYS A 412 -9.71 -20.86 19.65
C LYS A 412 -10.66 -20.70 18.46
N TYR A 413 -10.30 -19.80 17.55
CA TYR A 413 -11.07 -19.49 16.34
C TYR A 413 -10.18 -19.58 15.11
N THR A 414 -10.72 -20.19 14.06
CA THR A 414 -10.10 -20.22 12.74
C THR A 414 -10.28 -18.89 12.02
N LYS A 415 -9.42 -18.62 11.03
CA LYS A 415 -9.54 -17.45 10.16
C LYS A 415 -10.90 -17.41 9.45
N GLU A 416 -11.38 -18.56 9.01
CA GLU A 416 -12.65 -18.72 8.31
C GLU A 416 -13.85 -18.37 9.20
N GLU A 417 -13.85 -18.79 10.46
CA GLU A 417 -14.90 -18.45 11.42
C GLU A 417 -14.95 -16.94 11.70
N ILE A 418 -13.78 -16.30 11.87
CA ILE A 418 -13.72 -14.85 12.11
C ILE A 418 -14.21 -14.08 10.88
N LEU A 419 -13.83 -14.52 9.67
CA LEU A 419 -14.33 -13.93 8.43
C LEU A 419 -15.84 -14.14 8.26
N SER A 420 -16.35 -15.32 8.58
CA SER A 420 -17.79 -15.61 8.55
C SER A 420 -18.55 -14.69 9.52
N CYS A 421 -18.04 -14.53 10.75
CA CYS A 421 -18.60 -13.62 11.75
C CYS A 421 -18.63 -12.17 11.23
N ALA A 422 -17.53 -11.70 10.62
CA ALA A 422 -17.47 -10.37 10.03
C ALA A 422 -18.49 -10.18 8.90
N LEU A 423 -18.70 -11.19 8.06
CA LEU A 423 -19.66 -11.16 6.95
C LEU A 423 -21.12 -11.17 7.43
N SER A 424 -21.42 -11.89 8.52
CA SER A 424 -22.77 -11.86 9.12
C SER A 424 -23.06 -10.54 9.84
N ASN A 425 -22.01 -9.79 10.26
CA ASN A 425 -22.13 -8.60 11.10
C ASN A 425 -21.48 -7.35 10.48
N VAL A 426 -21.64 -7.14 9.16
CA VAL A 426 -20.98 -6.04 8.41
C VAL A 426 -21.20 -4.68 9.07
N GLY A 427 -22.45 -4.36 9.46
CA GLY A 427 -22.77 -3.07 10.10
C GLY A 427 -22.04 -2.83 11.41
N THR A 428 -21.83 -3.89 12.21
CA THR A 428 -21.10 -3.83 13.48
C THR A 428 -19.61 -3.62 13.25
N ILE A 429 -19.02 -4.35 12.29
CA ILE A 429 -17.60 -4.20 11.92
C ILE A 429 -17.27 -2.78 11.46
N LYS A 430 -18.15 -2.17 10.64
CA LYS A 430 -17.96 -0.78 10.18
C LYS A 430 -17.99 0.22 11.34
N ARG A 431 -18.86 -0.01 12.34
CA ARG A 431 -18.91 0.82 13.56
C ARG A 431 -17.68 0.65 14.45
N LEU A 432 -17.21 -0.59 14.61
CA LEU A 432 -15.97 -0.92 15.32
C LEU A 432 -14.78 -0.21 14.67
N PHE A 433 -14.62 -0.35 13.35
CA PHE A 433 -13.58 0.34 12.61
C PHE A 433 -13.64 1.88 12.77
N ALA A 434 -14.83 2.48 12.69
CA ALA A 434 -15.01 3.91 12.91
C ALA A 434 -14.62 4.35 14.35
N ASN A 435 -14.86 3.51 15.36
CA ASN A 435 -14.41 3.77 16.72
C ASN A 435 -12.89 3.66 16.85
N PHE A 436 -12.29 2.64 16.24
CA PHE A 436 -10.85 2.47 16.18
C PHE A 436 -10.17 3.69 15.54
N GLU A 437 -10.66 4.16 14.40
CA GLU A 437 -10.17 5.37 13.74
C GLU A 437 -10.31 6.61 14.63
N ARG A 438 -11.46 6.79 15.30
CA ARG A 438 -11.69 7.91 16.22
C ARG A 438 -10.74 7.88 17.41
N LYS A 439 -10.50 6.70 18.01
CA LYS A 439 -9.59 6.52 19.15
C LYS A 439 -8.17 6.89 18.75
N MET A 440 -7.68 6.34 17.65
CA MET A 440 -6.31 6.56 17.18
C MET A 440 -6.07 8.00 16.69
N SER A 441 -7.07 8.62 16.07
CA SER A 441 -7.02 10.03 15.66
C SER A 441 -7.00 11.00 16.84
N ARG A 442 -7.55 10.62 18.00
CA ARG A 442 -7.47 11.42 19.24
C ARG A 442 -6.13 11.22 19.94
N ALA A 443 -5.63 9.99 20.01
CA ALA A 443 -4.32 9.67 20.57
C ALA A 443 -3.19 10.43 19.86
N SER A 444 -3.27 10.59 18.54
CA SER A 444 -2.30 11.37 17.76
C SER A 444 -2.32 12.89 18.08
N ARG A 445 -3.44 13.45 18.55
CA ARG A 445 -3.55 14.88 18.91
C ARG A 445 -3.08 15.20 20.33
N TYR A 446 -3.17 14.23 21.25
CA TYR A 446 -2.84 14.42 22.67
C TYR A 446 -1.41 14.03 23.06
N GLY A 447 -0.58 13.53 22.13
CA GLY A 447 0.85 13.28 22.36
C GLY A 447 1.71 14.53 22.65
N GLY A 448 1.10 15.72 22.75
CA GLY A 448 1.77 17.00 22.95
C GLY A 448 1.61 17.64 24.34
N ALA A 449 0.92 17.01 25.29
CA ALA A 449 0.78 17.58 26.64
C ALA A 449 1.17 16.54 27.70
N SER A 450 2.42 16.64 28.16
CA SER A 450 2.82 16.13 29.47
C SER A 450 2.22 17.03 30.55
N SER A 451 1.39 16.49 31.43
CA SER A 451 1.38 16.87 32.85
C SER A 451 0.51 15.91 33.66
N ASP A 452 1.15 15.33 34.66
CA ASP A 452 0.57 14.67 35.82
C ASP A 452 -0.43 15.57 36.56
N THR A 453 -1.59 15.04 36.94
CA THR A 453 -2.19 15.08 38.30
C THR A 453 -3.61 14.49 38.28
N PRO A 454 -4.02 13.70 39.30
CA PRO A 454 -5.40 13.28 39.47
C PRO A 454 -6.13 14.25 40.39
N SER A 455 -7.25 14.82 39.96
CA SER A 455 -8.19 15.47 40.87
C SER A 455 -9.63 15.22 40.44
N ASP A 456 -10.33 14.51 41.32
CA ASP A 456 -11.78 14.38 41.37
C ASP A 456 -12.46 15.76 41.52
N THR A 457 -13.52 16.02 40.76
CA THR A 457 -14.86 16.43 41.23
C THR A 457 -15.75 16.83 40.04
N PRO A 458 -17.06 16.46 40.04
CA PRO A 458 -18.01 16.86 39.02
C PRO A 458 -18.76 18.14 39.44
N VAL A 459 -18.79 19.17 38.59
CA VAL A 459 -19.69 20.31 38.77
C VAL A 459 -20.34 20.65 37.43
N ASP A 460 -21.64 20.39 37.39
CA ASP A 460 -22.61 20.90 36.43
C ASP A 460 -22.71 22.44 36.50
N THR A 461 -22.71 23.11 35.35
CA THR A 461 -23.71 24.16 35.04
C THR A 461 -23.67 24.57 33.56
N PRO A 462 -24.82 24.90 32.95
CA PRO A 462 -24.96 25.11 31.51
C PRO A 462 -24.87 26.60 31.13
N SER A 463 -24.31 26.90 29.96
CA SER A 463 -24.49 28.23 29.34
C SER A 463 -24.57 28.09 27.83
N ASP A 464 -25.75 28.40 27.33
CA ASP A 464 -26.17 28.48 25.94
C ASP A 464 -25.41 29.55 25.13
N THR A 465 -24.96 29.21 23.92
CA THR A 465 -25.21 30.03 22.71
C THR A 465 -24.83 29.24 21.43
N PRO A 466 -25.63 29.30 20.35
CA PRO A 466 -25.45 28.45 19.18
C PRO A 466 -24.66 29.15 18.07
N ALA A 467 -23.63 28.49 17.53
CA ALA A 467 -22.99 28.88 16.28
C ALA A 467 -23.12 27.74 15.26
N SER A 468 -23.79 28.08 14.17
CA SER A 468 -24.27 27.24 13.08
C SER A 468 -23.17 26.80 12.12
N THR A 469 -23.21 25.52 11.72
CA THR A 469 -22.56 25.00 10.51
C THR A 469 -23.54 24.06 9.79
N PRO A 470 -23.70 24.17 8.45
CA PRO A 470 -24.78 23.51 7.73
C PRO A 470 -24.45 22.04 7.40
N SER A 471 -25.35 21.16 7.83
CA SER A 471 -25.50 19.78 7.36
C SER A 471 -26.42 19.77 6.13
N CYS A 472 -26.02 19.08 5.06
CA CYS A 472 -26.92 18.76 3.95
C CYS A 472 -27.50 17.36 4.13
N HIS A 473 -28.83 17.38 4.28
CA HIS A 473 -29.75 16.30 4.61
C HIS A 473 -29.82 15.15 3.57
N ALA A 474 -29.92 13.92 4.08
CA ALA A 474 -30.68 12.83 3.46
C ALA A 474 -32.03 12.71 4.19
N ALA A 475 -33.09 12.49 3.40
CA ALA A 475 -34.49 12.68 3.77
C ALA A 475 -35.05 11.67 4.80
N ASN A 476 -36.04 12.16 5.54
CA ASN A 476 -36.77 11.56 6.64
C ASN A 476 -37.55 10.29 6.27
N HIS A 477 -37.39 9.25 7.07
CA HIS A 477 -38.52 8.44 7.54
C HIS A 477 -38.52 8.48 9.07
N ALA A 478 -39.58 9.08 9.62
CA ALA A 478 -39.79 9.21 11.05
C ALA A 478 -40.15 7.85 11.66
N ALA A 479 -39.22 7.31 12.46
CA ALA A 479 -39.51 6.29 13.46
C ALA A 479 -38.71 6.65 14.72
N HIS A 480 -39.38 6.68 15.86
CA HIS A 480 -38.84 6.97 17.18
C HIS A 480 -37.49 6.27 17.42
N HIS A 481 -36.39 7.03 17.49
CA HIS A 481 -35.08 6.46 17.81
C HIS A 481 -34.57 6.97 19.17
N ALA A 482 -34.45 6.00 20.08
CA ALA A 482 -33.66 6.03 21.30
C ALA A 482 -32.21 6.54 21.05
N PRO A 483 -31.49 7.02 22.09
CA PRO A 483 -30.11 7.47 21.99
C PRO A 483 -29.22 6.41 21.30
N PRO A 484 -28.14 6.83 20.59
CA PRO A 484 -27.30 5.90 19.84
C PRO A 484 -26.65 4.88 20.79
N LYS A 485 -27.08 3.62 20.68
CA LYS A 485 -26.54 2.49 21.47
C LYS A 485 -25.03 2.41 21.32
N GLY A 486 -24.32 2.18 22.43
CA GLY A 486 -22.88 1.99 22.44
C GLY A 486 -22.50 0.72 21.66
N THR A 487 -21.29 0.68 21.09
CA THR A 487 -20.84 -0.49 20.32
C THR A 487 -20.71 -1.76 21.17
N LYS A 488 -20.51 -1.60 22.49
CA LYS A 488 -20.59 -2.71 23.45
C LYS A 488 -22.01 -3.28 23.51
N ASP A 489 -23.01 -2.42 23.68
CA ASP A 489 -24.43 -2.80 23.71
C ASP A 489 -24.84 -3.52 22.42
N ILE A 490 -24.37 -3.04 21.26
CA ILE A 490 -24.62 -3.68 19.96
C ILE A 490 -24.01 -5.08 19.89
N VAL A 491 -22.79 -5.27 20.41
CA VAL A 491 -22.15 -6.59 20.45
C VAL A 491 -22.87 -7.50 21.45
N ASP A 492 -23.39 -6.94 22.54
CA ASP A 492 -24.10 -7.70 23.56
C ASP A 492 -25.48 -8.18 23.13
N GLU A 493 -26.12 -7.48 22.19
CA GLU A 493 -27.40 -7.83 21.54
C GLU A 493 -27.28 -8.95 20.48
N ILE A 494 -26.07 -9.42 20.16
CA ILE A 494 -25.89 -10.50 19.18
C ILE A 494 -26.30 -11.84 19.78
N GLU A 495 -27.30 -12.48 19.18
CA GLU A 495 -27.88 -13.76 19.62
C GLU A 495 -26.88 -14.92 19.54
N ASP A 496 -26.05 -14.95 18.49
CA ASP A 496 -25.05 -16.01 18.32
C ASP A 496 -23.88 -15.79 19.29
N ASN A 497 -23.85 -16.63 20.33
CA ASN A 497 -22.80 -16.65 21.34
C ASN A 497 -21.38 -16.81 20.76
N ARG A 498 -21.18 -17.55 19.66
CA ARG A 498 -19.86 -17.67 19.02
C ARG A 498 -19.46 -16.35 18.38
N HIS A 499 -20.35 -15.73 17.62
CA HIS A 499 -20.09 -14.41 17.02
C HIS A 499 -19.87 -13.33 18.06
N LYS A 500 -20.68 -13.31 19.13
CA LYS A 500 -20.52 -12.40 20.26
C LYS A 500 -19.13 -12.53 20.89
N ASN A 501 -18.67 -13.75 21.16
CA ASN A 501 -17.32 -13.98 21.70
C ASN A 501 -16.21 -13.49 20.76
N ILE A 502 -16.35 -13.69 19.43
CA ILE A 502 -15.38 -13.18 18.45
C ILE A 502 -15.36 -11.65 18.48
N LEU A 503 -16.53 -11.00 18.48
CA LEU A 503 -16.64 -9.54 18.48
C LEU A 503 -16.19 -8.89 19.80
N GLN A 504 -16.24 -9.62 20.91
CA GLN A 504 -15.59 -9.18 22.15
C GLN A 504 -14.07 -9.03 22.00
N TYR A 505 -13.42 -9.84 21.15
CA TYR A 505 -11.99 -9.63 20.85
C TYR A 505 -11.73 -8.38 20.01
N PHE A 506 -12.67 -7.95 19.16
CA PHE A 506 -12.55 -6.65 18.47
C PHE A 506 -12.55 -5.51 19.50
N LEU A 507 -13.46 -5.58 20.48
CA LEU A 507 -13.50 -4.60 21.58
C LEU A 507 -12.24 -4.67 22.46
N LEU A 508 -11.68 -5.87 22.70
CA LEU A 508 -10.44 -6.04 23.44
C LEU A 508 -9.25 -5.43 22.69
N PHE A 509 -9.14 -5.69 21.39
CA PHE A 509 -8.13 -5.10 20.51
C PHE A 509 -8.20 -3.57 20.58
N GLU A 510 -9.40 -3.00 20.37
CA GLU A 510 -9.60 -1.55 20.42
C GLU A 510 -9.30 -0.98 21.79
N LYS A 511 -9.66 -1.66 22.88
CA LYS A 511 -9.42 -1.20 24.26
C LYS A 511 -7.93 -1.06 24.53
N HIS A 512 -7.13 -2.07 24.20
CA HIS A 512 -5.71 -2.13 24.56
C HIS A 512 -4.77 -1.54 23.51
N ALA A 513 -5.22 -1.29 22.28
CA ALA A 513 -4.39 -0.63 21.28
C ALA A 513 -4.09 0.84 21.68
N VAL A 514 -2.82 1.20 21.76
CA VAL A 514 -2.31 2.51 22.22
C VAL A 514 -1.81 3.36 21.04
N LYS A 515 -0.92 2.80 20.22
CA LYS A 515 -0.36 3.46 19.02
C LYS A 515 -0.45 2.54 17.82
N THR A 516 -0.60 3.11 16.62
CA THR A 516 -0.56 2.35 15.38
C THR A 516 -0.09 3.21 14.21
N ASN A 517 0.63 2.60 13.27
CA ASN A 517 0.97 3.24 12.00
C ASN A 517 -0.13 3.08 10.95
N PHE A 518 -1.24 2.41 11.28
CA PHE A 518 -2.31 2.05 10.34
C PHE A 518 -2.78 3.24 9.47
N PHE A 519 -2.87 4.43 10.06
CA PHE A 519 -3.35 5.64 9.41
C PHE A 519 -2.24 6.48 8.73
N HIS A 520 -0.97 6.08 8.85
CA HIS A 520 0.11 6.74 8.12
C HIS A 520 0.01 6.44 6.62
N THR A 521 0.30 7.48 5.82
CA THR A 521 0.30 7.40 4.36
C THR A 521 1.51 6.64 3.83
N HIS A 522 2.66 6.78 4.49
CA HIS A 522 3.91 6.12 4.13
C HIS A 522 4.18 5.02 5.15
N LYS A 523 3.85 3.78 4.79
CA LYS A 523 4.14 2.59 5.58
C LYS A 523 4.32 1.40 4.65
N ILE A 524 5.16 0.47 5.06
CA ILE A 524 5.48 -0.77 4.32
C ILE A 524 5.04 -2.04 5.06
N SER A 525 4.51 -1.87 6.27
CA SER A 525 3.88 -2.92 7.06
C SER A 525 2.98 -2.29 8.11
N PHE A 526 2.08 -3.08 8.70
CA PHE A 526 1.23 -2.63 9.79
C PHE A 526 1.88 -2.89 11.14
N ALA A 527 1.71 -1.95 12.06
CA ALA A 527 2.19 -2.04 13.41
C ALA A 527 1.14 -1.52 14.39
N VAL A 528 0.89 -2.28 15.44
CA VAL A 528 -0.02 -1.90 16.54
C VAL A 528 0.68 -2.17 17.86
N SER A 529 0.81 -1.13 18.67
CA SER A 529 1.30 -1.20 20.04
C SER A 529 0.12 -1.35 20.99
N PHE A 530 0.20 -2.33 21.87
CA PHE A 530 -0.77 -2.62 22.92
C PHE A 530 -0.18 -2.34 24.29
N ASP A 531 -1.05 -1.94 25.21
CA ASP A 531 -0.78 -1.82 26.64
C ASP A 531 -0.58 -3.20 27.29
N GLY A 532 0.35 -3.29 28.25
CA GLY A 532 0.65 -4.47 29.05
C GLY A 532 -0.52 -5.08 29.76
N ALA A 533 -1.49 -4.24 30.15
CA ALA A 533 -2.73 -4.67 30.78
C ALA A 533 -3.53 -5.68 29.92
N LEU A 534 -3.22 -5.79 28.63
CA LEU A 534 -3.73 -6.86 27.76
C LEU A 534 -3.45 -8.26 28.34
N LEU A 535 -2.36 -8.44 29.10
CA LEU A 535 -1.91 -9.71 29.65
C LEU A 535 -2.24 -9.90 31.13
N LYS A 536 -2.94 -8.98 31.79
CA LYS A 536 -3.17 -9.00 33.24
C LYS A 536 -3.80 -10.31 33.75
N ASP A 537 -4.82 -10.80 33.05
CA ASP A 537 -5.55 -12.03 33.40
C ASP A 537 -5.06 -13.28 32.62
N SER A 538 -3.86 -13.20 32.06
CA SER A 538 -3.28 -14.23 31.20
C SER A 538 -2.36 -15.20 31.97
N ILE A 539 -1.79 -16.16 31.23
CA ILE A 539 -0.79 -17.11 31.75
C ILE A 539 0.58 -16.50 32.03
N TYR A 540 0.85 -15.24 31.66
CA TYR A 540 2.17 -14.63 31.81
C TYR A 540 2.37 -14.03 33.21
N ASP A 541 3.62 -14.00 33.69
CA ASP A 541 3.94 -13.63 35.08
C ASP A 541 3.96 -12.12 35.32
N ALA A 542 4.39 -11.35 34.32
CA ALA A 542 4.53 -9.91 34.41
C ALA A 542 3.89 -9.19 33.22
N GLU A 543 3.30 -8.05 33.48
CA GLU A 543 2.76 -7.16 32.45
C GLU A 543 3.91 -6.38 31.78
N PRO A 544 4.13 -6.52 30.46
CA PRO A 544 5.14 -5.74 29.76
C PRO A 544 4.66 -4.28 29.62
N TYR A 545 5.56 -3.31 29.59
CA TYR A 545 5.20 -1.92 29.26
C TYR A 545 4.48 -1.79 27.91
N SER A 546 4.93 -2.53 26.89
CA SER A 546 4.26 -2.55 25.60
C SER A 546 4.49 -3.85 24.82
N VAL A 547 3.43 -4.30 24.17
CA VAL A 547 3.47 -5.38 23.17
C VAL A 547 3.21 -4.78 21.81
N ILE A 548 4.17 -4.86 20.90
CA ILE A 548 4.02 -4.36 19.53
C ILE A 548 3.86 -5.56 18.60
N MET A 549 2.72 -5.66 17.93
CA MET A 549 2.48 -6.63 16.86
C MET A 549 2.76 -5.97 15.51
N ILE A 550 3.55 -6.62 14.67
CA ILE A 550 3.94 -6.14 13.35
C ILE A 550 3.53 -7.19 12.31
N CYS A 551 2.87 -6.75 11.24
CA CYS A 551 2.45 -7.59 10.13
C CYS A 551 2.92 -6.95 8.83
N GLY A 552 3.91 -7.58 8.19
CA GLY A 552 4.38 -7.18 6.85
C GLY A 552 3.91 -8.16 5.79
N LEU A 553 4.34 -7.91 4.54
CA LEU A 553 3.92 -8.69 3.39
C LEU A 553 4.35 -10.17 3.45
N HIS A 554 5.50 -10.47 4.07
CA HIS A 554 6.12 -11.80 4.12
C HIS A 554 6.48 -12.25 5.55
N PHE A 555 5.95 -11.58 6.57
CA PHE A 555 6.25 -11.92 7.95
C PHE A 555 5.20 -11.43 8.93
N VAL A 556 5.16 -12.11 10.08
CA VAL A 556 4.52 -11.63 11.30
C VAL A 556 5.57 -11.54 12.41
N GLY A 557 5.47 -10.55 13.27
CA GLY A 557 6.44 -10.37 14.34
C GLY A 557 5.89 -9.67 15.56
N PHE A 558 6.65 -9.82 16.65
CA PHE A 558 6.40 -9.14 17.91
C PHE A 558 7.63 -8.40 18.39
N HIS A 559 7.43 -7.24 19.00
CA HIS A 559 8.44 -6.56 19.80
C HIS A 559 7.86 -6.24 21.17
N ILE A 560 8.41 -6.87 22.20
CA ILE A 560 7.92 -6.76 23.58
C ILE A 560 8.94 -5.97 24.40
N ARG A 561 8.43 -5.04 25.21
CA ARG A 561 9.21 -4.10 26.02
C ARG A 561 8.69 -4.12 27.45
N PHE A 562 9.55 -4.35 28.43
CA PHE A 562 9.15 -4.34 29.85
C PHE A 562 9.17 -2.95 30.48
N THR A 563 9.82 -1.98 29.84
CA THR A 563 9.94 -0.60 30.31
C THR A 563 9.87 0.39 29.14
N ARG A 564 9.65 1.67 29.44
CA ARG A 564 9.64 2.75 28.43
C ARG A 564 10.99 2.96 27.76
N ILE A 565 12.09 2.69 28.44
CA ILE A 565 13.45 2.65 27.88
C ILE A 565 13.96 1.23 28.07
N SER A 566 14.16 0.51 26.97
CA SER A 566 14.37 -0.94 26.98
C SER A 566 15.39 -1.36 25.95
N ARG A 567 16.21 -2.37 26.26
CA ARG A 567 17.24 -2.91 25.37
C ARG A 567 17.00 -4.39 25.10
N GLY A 568 17.21 -4.78 23.84
CA GLY A 568 16.93 -6.12 23.37
C GLY A 568 17.47 -6.40 21.98
N GLY A 569 17.79 -7.66 21.71
CA GLY A 569 18.14 -8.11 20.36
C GLY A 569 16.92 -8.44 19.50
N ILE A 570 17.15 -8.59 18.20
CA ILE A 570 16.14 -9.01 17.22
C ILE A 570 16.48 -10.42 16.73
N ARG A 571 15.46 -11.27 16.57
CA ARG A 571 15.56 -12.62 16.01
C ARG A 571 14.68 -12.71 14.76
N ILE A 572 15.21 -13.32 13.72
CA ILE A 572 14.45 -13.64 12.51
C ILE A 572 14.43 -15.17 12.39
N VAL A 573 13.22 -15.74 12.35
CA VAL A 573 12.97 -17.18 12.32
C VAL A 573 12.61 -17.57 10.90
N ILE A 574 13.37 -18.53 10.36
CA ILE A 574 13.16 -19.12 9.04
C ILE A 574 12.86 -20.60 9.27
N SER A 575 11.74 -21.07 8.75
CA SER A 575 11.26 -22.43 8.98
C SER A 575 11.63 -23.32 7.80
N ASN A 576 12.25 -24.46 8.07
CA ASN A 576 12.69 -25.40 7.04
C ASN A 576 11.53 -26.16 6.37
N ASN A 577 10.41 -26.35 7.06
CA ASN A 577 9.21 -27.01 6.54
C ASN A 577 7.94 -26.49 7.22
N MET A 578 6.77 -26.92 6.72
CA MET A 578 5.47 -26.46 7.21
C MET A 578 5.20 -26.84 8.67
N ASN A 579 5.66 -28.02 9.13
CA ASN A 579 5.46 -28.44 10.53
C ASN A 579 6.25 -27.54 11.49
N SER A 580 7.51 -27.27 11.16
CA SER A 580 8.34 -26.33 11.89
C SER A 580 7.79 -24.91 11.83
N TYR A 581 7.24 -24.49 10.69
CA TYR A 581 6.56 -23.19 10.58
C TYR A 581 5.35 -23.11 11.52
N MET A 582 4.46 -24.11 11.51
CA MET A 582 3.28 -24.12 12.38
C MET A 582 3.65 -24.13 13.86
N HIS A 583 4.69 -24.88 14.23
CA HIS A 583 5.24 -24.87 15.60
C HIS A 583 5.77 -23.49 15.99
N ASN A 584 6.63 -22.89 15.15
CA ASN A 584 7.18 -21.56 15.37
C ASN A 584 6.07 -20.50 15.42
N TYR A 585 5.06 -20.59 14.58
CA TYR A 585 3.93 -19.68 14.53
C TYR A 585 3.11 -19.74 15.83
N ASN A 586 2.76 -20.93 16.30
CA ASN A 586 1.99 -21.10 17.53
C ASN A 586 2.74 -20.63 18.79
N ASN A 587 4.08 -20.76 18.80
CA ASN A 587 4.94 -20.38 19.92
C ASN A 587 5.56 -18.98 19.79
N LEU A 588 5.30 -18.24 18.70
CA LEU A 588 5.99 -16.99 18.35
C LEU A 588 5.89 -15.94 19.47
N PHE A 589 4.69 -15.72 19.99
CA PHE A 589 4.45 -14.72 21.03
C PHE A 589 5.08 -15.13 22.37
N ASP A 590 4.96 -16.41 22.74
CA ASP A 590 5.56 -16.95 23.96
C ASP A 590 7.08 -16.83 23.97
N GLU A 591 7.71 -17.18 22.85
CA GLU A 591 9.15 -17.05 22.70
C GLU A 591 9.58 -15.58 22.85
N ALA A 592 8.88 -14.66 22.18
CA ALA A 592 9.16 -13.24 22.27
C ALA A 592 9.02 -12.73 23.73
N TYR A 593 7.96 -13.14 24.42
CA TYR A 593 7.68 -12.73 25.78
C TYR A 593 8.75 -13.25 26.75
N ASN A 594 9.03 -14.55 26.72
CA ASN A 594 9.97 -15.19 27.64
C ASN A 594 11.40 -14.66 27.46
N LEU A 595 11.81 -14.42 26.22
CA LEU A 595 13.12 -13.81 25.93
C LEU A 595 13.20 -12.36 26.38
N ALA A 596 12.15 -11.56 26.19
CA ALA A 596 12.09 -10.19 26.69
C ALA A 596 12.09 -10.14 28.22
N TYR A 597 11.36 -11.04 28.87
CA TYR A 597 11.24 -11.14 30.33
C TYR A 597 12.58 -11.55 30.95
N THR A 598 13.23 -12.58 30.39
CA THR A 598 14.59 -12.97 30.80
C THR A 598 15.59 -11.84 30.61
N GLN A 599 15.49 -11.10 29.50
CA GLN A 599 16.35 -9.94 29.26
C GLN A 599 16.13 -8.83 30.30
N ASN A 600 14.91 -8.68 30.81
CA ASN A 600 14.59 -7.70 31.84
C ASN A 600 15.34 -7.98 33.14
N PHE A 601 15.41 -9.23 33.59
CA PHE A 601 16.20 -9.59 34.78
C PHE A 601 17.70 -9.49 34.57
N LYS A 602 18.19 -9.73 33.35
CA LYS A 602 19.60 -9.51 33.03
C LYS A 602 19.98 -8.04 33.09
N ASN A 603 19.04 -7.15 32.81
CA ASN A 603 19.26 -5.71 32.84
C ASN A 603 18.97 -5.06 34.21
N LYS A 604 18.81 -5.85 35.28
CA LYS A 604 18.48 -5.34 36.63
C LYS A 604 19.47 -4.29 37.16
N ASP A 605 20.71 -4.30 36.67
CA ASP A 605 21.80 -3.43 37.13
C ASP A 605 22.04 -2.21 36.21
N ILE A 606 21.19 -1.98 35.20
CA ILE A 606 21.29 -0.84 34.26
C ILE A 606 19.93 -0.10 34.17
N PRO A 607 19.90 1.19 33.75
CA PRO A 607 18.66 1.96 33.75
C PRO A 607 17.64 1.52 32.68
N GLU A 608 18.04 0.71 31.70
CA GLU A 608 17.15 0.19 30.66
C GLU A 608 16.56 -1.18 31.01
N GLY A 609 15.25 -1.35 30.84
CA GLY A 609 14.61 -2.68 31.00
C GLY A 609 14.83 -3.61 29.80
N GLY A 610 14.22 -4.79 29.86
CA GLY A 610 14.36 -5.82 28.81
C GLY A 610 13.43 -5.61 27.62
N SER A 611 13.92 -5.88 26.42
CA SER A 611 13.07 -6.06 25.24
C SER A 611 13.52 -7.21 24.35
N LYS A 612 12.65 -7.62 23.43
CA LYS A 612 12.98 -8.58 22.37
C LYS A 612 12.10 -8.36 21.15
N GLY A 613 12.71 -8.36 19.97
CA GLY A 613 12.01 -8.47 18.69
C GLY A 613 12.14 -9.88 18.13
N ILE A 614 11.05 -10.48 17.65
CA ILE A 614 11.06 -11.72 16.87
C ILE A 614 10.20 -11.52 15.63
N LEU A 615 10.75 -11.89 14.46
CA LEU A 615 10.06 -11.93 13.18
C LEU A 615 10.03 -13.39 12.71
N LEU A 616 8.86 -13.88 12.31
CA LEU A 616 8.69 -15.17 11.64
C LEU A 616 8.35 -14.91 10.18
N LEU A 617 9.20 -15.41 9.29
CA LEU A 617 8.94 -15.37 7.84
C LEU A 617 7.82 -16.32 7.49
N ASP A 618 6.99 -15.94 6.52
CA ASP A 618 5.95 -16.80 5.98
C ASP A 618 6.55 -18.07 5.33
N ALA A 619 5.79 -19.16 5.36
CA ALA A 619 6.30 -20.48 4.97
C ALA A 619 6.73 -20.57 3.49
N ASP A 620 6.07 -19.81 2.62
CA ASP A 620 6.29 -19.76 1.17
C ASP A 620 7.61 -19.10 0.80
N VAL A 621 8.15 -18.22 1.65
CA VAL A 621 9.40 -17.50 1.40
C VAL A 621 10.61 -18.05 2.14
N CYS A 622 10.47 -19.12 2.94
CA CYS A 622 11.54 -19.63 3.79
C CYS A 622 12.59 -20.50 3.06
N ASN A 623 12.25 -21.07 1.90
CA ASN A 623 13.11 -21.99 1.14
C ASN A 623 13.25 -21.57 -0.34
N ASP A 624 13.11 -20.28 -0.63
CA ASP A 624 13.30 -19.71 -1.96
C ASP A 624 14.78 -19.28 -2.15
N ALA A 625 15.28 -19.28 -3.39
CA ALA A 625 16.55 -18.66 -3.74
C ALA A 625 16.64 -17.19 -3.25
N ASN A 626 15.51 -16.49 -3.21
CA ASN A 626 15.39 -15.11 -2.76
C ASN A 626 15.24 -14.94 -1.24
N THR A 627 15.23 -16.01 -0.45
CA THR A 627 15.00 -15.95 1.02
C THR A 627 15.94 -14.96 1.71
N LYS A 628 17.22 -14.91 1.32
CA LYS A 628 18.20 -13.99 1.92
C LYS A 628 17.81 -12.52 1.72
N TYR A 629 17.31 -12.18 0.54
CA TYR A 629 16.84 -10.84 0.20
C TYR A 629 15.55 -10.50 0.96
N ILE A 630 14.56 -11.41 0.94
CA ILE A 630 13.28 -11.25 1.64
C ILE A 630 13.50 -11.07 3.15
N LYS A 631 14.45 -11.81 3.73
CA LYS A 631 14.85 -11.65 5.14
C LYS A 631 15.29 -10.22 5.47
N ASN A 632 16.14 -9.63 4.63
CA ASN A 632 16.60 -8.25 4.83
C ASN A 632 15.43 -7.26 4.67
N LEU A 633 14.55 -7.52 3.71
CA LEU A 633 13.37 -6.72 3.49
C LEU A 633 12.44 -6.71 4.71
N CYS A 634 12.12 -7.89 5.26
CA CYS A 634 11.34 -8.02 6.49
C CYS A 634 11.97 -7.28 7.67
N PHE A 635 13.32 -7.30 7.77
CA PHE A 635 14.03 -6.52 8.79
C PHE A 635 13.87 -5.02 8.60
N TYR A 636 13.98 -4.49 7.38
CA TYR A 636 13.74 -3.07 7.11
C TYR A 636 12.30 -2.67 7.39
N SER A 637 11.31 -3.48 6.99
CA SER A 637 9.88 -3.24 7.28
C SER A 637 9.60 -3.23 8.78
N TYR A 638 10.25 -4.12 9.53
CA TYR A 638 10.20 -4.13 10.99
C TYR A 638 10.77 -2.86 11.61
N VAL A 639 11.97 -2.43 11.19
CA VAL A 639 12.59 -1.20 11.73
C VAL A 639 11.72 0.00 11.42
N ASN A 640 11.24 0.13 10.18
CA ASN A 640 10.36 1.23 9.76
C ASN A 640 9.07 1.26 10.60
N SER A 641 8.43 0.10 10.79
CA SER A 641 7.24 -0.04 11.64
C SER A 641 7.45 0.39 13.09
N ILE A 642 8.62 0.09 13.66
CA ILE A 642 8.94 0.51 15.01
C ILE A 642 9.18 2.03 15.05
N LEU A 643 9.90 2.58 14.07
CA LEU A 643 10.13 4.01 13.95
C LEU A 643 8.81 4.78 13.85
N ASP A 644 7.87 4.34 13.01
CA ASP A 644 6.53 4.92 12.88
C ASP A 644 5.79 5.06 14.22
N LEU A 645 6.03 4.16 15.18
CA LEU A 645 5.38 4.19 16.49
C LEU A 645 6.15 5.00 17.55
N LEU A 646 7.45 5.14 17.36
CA LEU A 646 8.36 5.80 18.30
C LEU A 646 8.59 7.27 17.97
N THR A 647 8.61 7.64 16.70
CA THR A 647 8.76 9.03 16.27
C THR A 647 7.38 9.67 16.26
N ASP A 648 7.20 10.74 17.04
CA ASP A 648 6.07 11.61 16.82
C ASP A 648 6.34 12.30 15.48
N GLY A 649 5.48 12.15 14.48
CA GLY A 649 5.66 12.60 13.09
C GLY A 649 5.78 14.12 12.87
N ARG A 650 6.60 14.80 13.68
CA ARG A 650 7.01 16.20 13.62
C ARG A 650 8.28 16.43 12.81
N GLY A 651 8.87 15.40 12.21
CA GLY A 651 9.87 15.60 11.14
C GLY A 651 9.15 15.87 9.81
N ASP A 652 9.45 17.00 9.17
CA ASP A 652 9.05 17.38 7.80
C ASP A 652 7.73 18.14 7.57
N SER A 653 7.42 19.12 8.42
CA SER A 653 6.54 20.24 7.98
C SER A 653 6.93 21.64 8.46
N THR A 654 8.09 21.81 9.10
CA THR A 654 8.59 23.13 9.54
C THR A 654 10.10 23.28 9.39
N HIS A 655 10.59 23.19 8.16
CA HIS A 655 11.76 23.98 7.75
C HIS A 655 11.42 24.64 6.40
N SER A 656 10.59 25.66 6.48
CA SER A 656 10.58 26.72 5.48
C SER A 656 11.97 27.35 5.49
N PHE A 657 12.80 26.98 4.52
CA PHE A 657 13.90 27.83 4.09
C PHE A 657 13.28 29.13 3.57
N GLY A 658 13.13 30.09 4.48
CA GLY A 658 12.97 31.48 4.11
C GLY A 658 14.24 31.87 3.36
N THR A 659 14.07 32.23 2.09
CA THR A 659 14.97 33.12 1.38
C THR A 659 15.12 34.40 2.19
N GLY A 660 16.13 34.41 3.07
CA GLY A 660 16.64 35.61 3.71
C GLY A 660 17.86 36.06 2.91
N GLU A 661 17.63 36.71 1.77
CA GLU A 661 18.57 37.75 1.38
C GLU A 661 18.60 38.77 2.52
N GLY A 662 19.82 39.13 2.92
CA GLY A 662 20.03 40.01 4.04
C GLY A 662 19.36 41.36 3.83
N GLN A 663 18.62 41.80 4.84
CA GLN A 663 18.60 43.22 5.18
C GLN A 663 18.65 43.34 6.70
N LEU A 664 19.83 43.72 7.17
CA LEU A 664 20.07 44.24 8.50
C LEU A 664 19.11 45.41 8.78
N PRO A 665 18.56 45.53 10.01
CA PRO A 665 17.63 46.59 10.34
C PRO A 665 18.38 47.91 10.56
N CYS A 666 18.06 48.95 9.79
CA CYS A 666 18.49 50.31 10.07
C CYS A 666 17.40 51.05 10.85
N THR A 667 17.65 51.26 12.15
CA THR A 667 17.09 52.40 12.88
C THR A 667 17.98 53.62 12.69
N SER A 668 17.32 54.74 12.41
CA SER A 668 17.82 56.11 12.19
C SER A 668 19.17 56.47 12.80
N LEU A 669 20.03 57.14 12.01
CA LEU A 669 20.82 58.29 12.46
C LEU A 669 21.34 59.10 11.24
N HIS A 670 21.63 60.36 11.53
CA HIS A 670 21.79 61.52 10.67
C HIS A 670 22.91 61.46 9.62
N SER A 671 22.70 62.30 8.59
CA SER A 671 23.62 62.90 7.62
C SER A 671 25.13 62.94 7.94
N SER A 672 25.92 62.81 6.85
CA SER A 672 27.09 63.61 6.44
C SER A 672 28.44 62.89 6.26
N VAL A 673 28.87 62.87 4.98
CA VAL A 673 30.19 63.32 4.47
C VAL A 673 31.43 62.41 4.58
N GLN A 674 32.12 62.33 3.43
CA GLN A 674 33.53 62.01 3.13
C GLN A 674 34.02 60.55 3.23
N GLU A 675 35.03 60.07 2.51
CA GLU A 675 35.72 60.31 1.22
C GLU A 675 36.98 59.40 1.31
N LYS A 676 37.49 58.88 0.18
CA LYS A 676 38.87 58.36 -0.02
C LYS A 676 39.23 56.98 0.56
N TYR A 677 40.17 56.17 0.04
CA TYR A 677 40.94 55.99 -1.21
C TYR A 677 41.69 54.65 -1.03
N ASN A 678 42.00 53.96 -2.14
CA ASN A 678 43.14 53.08 -2.45
C ASN A 678 43.63 51.94 -1.51
N GLY A 679 43.96 50.80 -2.15
CA GLY A 679 45.37 50.36 -2.16
C GLY A 679 45.66 48.86 -1.98
N ALA A 680 45.92 48.19 -3.12
CA ALA A 680 46.82 47.07 -3.43
C ALA A 680 47.61 46.31 -2.33
N GLY A 681 47.78 44.99 -2.55
CA GLY A 681 48.92 44.22 -2.02
C GLY A 681 48.78 42.69 -2.07
N ALA A 682 49.61 42.02 -2.87
CA ALA A 682 49.65 40.58 -3.13
C ALA A 682 50.45 39.77 -2.09
N LEU A 683 50.16 38.46 -1.92
CA LEU A 683 51.09 37.31 -2.01
C LEU A 683 50.50 35.99 -1.45
N ALA A 684 51.03 34.89 -1.97
CA ALA A 684 50.59 33.50 -1.92
C ALA A 684 50.76 32.77 -0.57
N ASP A 685 49.88 31.79 -0.28
CA ASP A 685 50.24 30.37 -0.09
C ASP A 685 49.00 29.49 0.18
N SER A 686 49.11 28.21 -0.20
CA SER A 686 48.04 27.21 -0.36
C SER A 686 47.72 26.40 0.94
N PRO A 687 46.74 25.47 0.98
CA PRO A 687 45.56 25.60 1.84
C PRO A 687 45.52 24.63 3.05
N ALA A 688 44.89 25.07 4.13
CA ALA A 688 44.35 24.21 5.19
C ALA A 688 42.88 24.59 5.43
N GLY A 689 41.99 24.03 4.61
CA GLY A 689 40.55 24.23 4.71
C GLY A 689 39.98 23.50 5.93
N ARG A 690 39.59 24.25 6.96
CA ARG A 690 38.55 23.84 7.92
C ARG A 690 37.22 23.80 7.16
N GLN A 691 36.67 22.61 6.94
CA GLN A 691 35.30 22.47 6.46
C GLN A 691 34.31 22.62 7.63
N PRO A 692 33.19 23.35 7.43
CA PRO A 692 32.11 23.43 8.40
C PRO A 692 31.27 22.14 8.40
N PHE A 693 30.81 21.78 9.60
CA PHE A 693 29.98 20.63 9.91
C PHE A 693 28.69 20.57 9.07
N SER A 694 28.47 19.44 8.42
CA SER A 694 27.23 19.03 7.75
C SER A 694 26.45 18.06 8.66
N TYR A 695 25.16 18.34 8.91
CA TYR A 695 24.32 17.61 9.86
C TYR A 695 23.33 16.63 9.16
N ALA A 696 23.17 15.46 9.81
CA ALA A 696 21.92 14.78 10.14
C ALA A 696 21.30 13.64 9.27
N ASN A 697 21.86 13.21 8.13
CA ASN A 697 21.38 11.97 7.45
C ASN A 697 22.36 10.79 7.46
N ALA A 698 23.62 11.00 7.85
CA ALA A 698 24.62 9.93 7.91
C ALA A 698 24.39 8.94 9.06
N THR A 699 23.70 9.36 10.13
CA THR A 699 23.59 8.58 11.38
C THR A 699 22.72 7.33 11.28
N ALA A 700 21.69 7.32 10.42
CA ALA A 700 20.85 6.14 10.23
C ALA A 700 21.54 5.09 9.34
N GLU A 701 22.21 5.52 8.26
CA GLU A 701 23.01 4.63 7.40
C GLU A 701 24.22 4.06 8.15
N GLU A 702 24.90 4.86 8.96
CA GLU A 702 25.99 4.38 9.82
C GLU A 702 25.49 3.49 10.94
N ALA A 703 24.33 3.77 11.54
CA ALA A 703 23.74 2.85 12.52
C ALA A 703 23.43 1.48 11.91
N VAL A 704 22.86 1.44 10.70
CA VAL A 704 22.58 0.18 9.98
C VAL A 704 23.88 -0.53 9.59
N ARG A 705 24.89 0.19 9.08
CA ARG A 705 26.21 -0.38 8.75
C ARG A 705 26.96 -0.88 9.98
N GLN A 706 26.92 -0.17 11.11
CA GLN A 706 27.55 -0.59 12.35
C GLN A 706 26.85 -1.77 13.02
N ILE A 707 25.52 -1.89 12.89
CA ILE A 707 24.77 -3.08 13.35
C ILE A 707 25.11 -4.31 12.50
N MET A 708 25.31 -4.13 11.18
CA MET A 708 25.66 -5.22 10.25
C MET A 708 27.13 -5.64 10.33
N CYS A 709 28.05 -4.71 10.65
CA CYS A 709 29.47 -4.97 10.81
C CYS A 709 29.87 -5.13 12.29
N GLY A 710 29.42 -6.20 12.93
CA GLY A 710 29.89 -6.58 14.27
C GLY A 710 31.40 -6.82 14.31
N LYS A 711 32.11 -6.03 15.13
CA LYS A 711 33.53 -6.10 15.55
C LYS A 711 34.29 -7.39 15.18
N ARG A 712 35.15 -7.33 14.16
CA ARG A 712 36.43 -8.07 14.14
C ARG A 712 37.49 -7.19 14.79
N GLY A 713 37.59 -7.27 16.13
CA GLY A 713 38.73 -6.73 16.87
C GLY A 713 39.89 -7.71 16.76
N GLY A 714 41.01 -7.24 16.21
CA GLY A 714 42.21 -8.02 15.94
C GLY A 714 42.94 -8.50 17.18
N GLY A 715 43.55 -9.67 17.02
CA GLY A 715 44.54 -10.27 17.90
C GLY A 715 45.28 -11.35 17.10
N ALA A 716 45.96 -10.94 16.03
CA ALA A 716 46.79 -11.84 15.23
C ALA A 716 48.15 -11.99 15.92
N VAL A 717 48.36 -13.12 16.59
CA VAL A 717 49.69 -13.63 16.92
C VAL A 717 50.09 -14.55 15.77
N GLU A 718 51.16 -14.17 15.07
CA GLU A 718 51.79 -14.97 14.03
C GLU A 718 52.22 -16.34 14.59
N LYS A 719 51.72 -17.43 13.97
CA LYS A 719 52.45 -18.70 13.91
C LYS A 719 52.65 -19.07 12.45
N ARG A 720 53.92 -19.05 12.05
CA ARG A 720 54.42 -19.60 10.79
C ARG A 720 54.19 -21.12 10.80
N GLU A 721 53.43 -21.63 9.84
CA GLU A 721 53.50 -23.04 9.46
C GLU A 721 54.39 -23.16 8.23
N ALA A 722 55.51 -23.85 8.43
CA ALA A 722 56.41 -24.29 7.38
C ALA A 722 55.78 -25.50 6.69
N ILE A 723 55.71 -25.43 5.36
CA ILE A 723 55.46 -26.57 4.48
C ILE A 723 56.66 -27.50 4.60
N ASN A 724 56.43 -28.78 4.91
CA ASN A 724 57.38 -29.83 4.57
C ASN A 724 56.69 -31.11 4.09
N VAL A 725 57.37 -31.71 3.12
CA VAL A 725 56.99 -32.76 2.18
C VAL A 725 57.15 -34.15 2.80
N GLY A 726 56.41 -35.15 2.30
CA GLY A 726 56.71 -36.58 2.43
C GLY A 726 55.44 -37.43 2.51
N GLU A 727 54.98 -38.03 1.41
CA GLU A 727 55.36 -39.36 0.88
C GLU A 727 54.56 -40.53 1.48
N ALA A 728 54.26 -41.45 0.58
CA ALA A 728 53.36 -42.59 0.71
C ALA A 728 53.98 -43.79 1.44
N GLY A 729 53.12 -44.70 1.91
CA GLY A 729 53.45 -46.06 2.36
C GLY A 729 52.42 -46.53 3.40
N GLU A 730 51.40 -47.30 3.03
CA GLU A 730 51.33 -48.76 3.04
C GLU A 730 51.30 -49.45 4.43
N SER A 731 50.34 -50.38 4.54
CA SER A 731 50.26 -51.58 5.41
C SER A 731 49.65 -51.48 6.84
N GLY A 732 48.63 -52.33 7.05
CA GLY A 732 48.27 -53.13 8.26
C GLY A 732 48.04 -52.40 9.58
N GLU A 733 46.97 -52.60 10.34
CA GLU A 733 46.09 -53.77 10.56
C GLU A 733 44.66 -53.33 10.83
#